data_AF-A0A3B0Y9Z9-F1
#
_entry.id   AF-A0A3B0Y9Z9-F1
#
_cell.length_a   1.000
_cell.length_b   1.000
_cell.length_c   1.000
_cell.angle_alpha   90.00
_cell.angle_beta   90.00
_cell.angle_gamma   90.00
#
_symmetry.space_group_name_H-M   'P 1'
#
loop_
_entity.id
_entity.type
_entity.pdbx_description
1 polymer ?
#
loop_
_entity_poly.entity_id
_entity_poly.type
_entity_poly.pdbx_seq_one_letter_code
_entity_poly.pdbx_strand_id
1 'polypeptide(L)'
;MGFKEKDNLDSQASDIDRIESVPVPEETDPVQRCPLQDRKVINVTPKIELEYKVAIIDSSHNKYQPVSEDKLYATPVLVELSLNQDVPSPIFDAGAKLVVAGPGKIEFYTDENLTTKIDTSKPFSADQISESMILKIWAKGVGLGKCMLQLILEESSNGDFVNRAPATHEMTVVELKMNVFQQDVKALEKIQINPDVEPVASYHTALSNLVLPDQLILTDKEKASSGRTLHKQENNSFSRAKIELLKIDSSIWPAGTENYKILLSAETNSGALKIYDSEFDGNEIALPMRISRSSLSVNKVYWVEGGAVADMLGRIILSVGLDRDAGGVPNSPKIFGDWAKFTSVEISDVRLKVIADADKVEVWDVNRERFYVNLDGADDARNLKDKPGQRKVKIFAKLSKKIPDVVIHFCLVPDKKNWEKAHWGNDLPNTWEFKNIDRKLKHIDKSDPENLMHFSAKTDEDGVAVIDKLVLSRIGGDVFTLAAYLGQDPHLAKYVDGHVDLSKKKPVFAANKIHIWRKFHLQYTYNKNVVLPGRANTQAAFNKSFIEIKEVDEEQYDAATIPGLVEHELWQFNMSGSRRKVVCVGDINKAKFNHMYKAPTDTTKPKSHMVMCDVQWDSAVGPDRDYFLTSNTGVFGYKNAAGNDYLGVFDPPLAGGSIVVPGSSTWSWSDAAGKVHQGEITDANIAIKITRAFYGEVEVTIPAVCPIGCSCGAPGVAITPTAANSAVVHLKLNAATGPWAGESGLPGYPHCLIVINPNINRFNHTIAHEIGHLFKSVREDLGWHGMPDHPDQYRKRGGQGSHCKKDANEDAAEVDQLGNKQYKNGTCIMYHMATGNNAFCDNCSADMRVRDISDIFKD
;
A
#
# COMPACT_ATOMS: atom_id res chain seq x y z
N MET A 1 8.55 74.27 -46.78
CA MET A 1 8.76 75.73 -46.79
C MET A 1 9.64 76.04 -45.58
N GLY A 2 10.84 76.61 -45.69
CA GLY A 2 11.67 76.90 -46.87
C GLY A 2 13.13 77.20 -46.45
N PHE A 3 14.04 77.14 -47.43
CA PHE A 3 15.42 77.68 -47.55
C PHE A 3 15.99 78.61 -46.44
N LYS A 4 17.32 78.67 -46.17
CA LYS A 4 18.51 78.50 -47.07
C LYS A 4 19.84 78.45 -46.27
N GLU A 5 20.88 77.76 -46.79
CA GLU A 5 22.34 78.12 -46.88
C GLU A 5 23.15 78.73 -45.67
N LYS A 6 24.49 78.61 -45.50
CA LYS A 6 25.59 77.88 -46.22
C LYS A 6 26.87 77.69 -45.37
N ASP A 7 27.89 77.09 -45.98
CA ASP A 7 29.14 76.54 -45.40
C ASP A 7 30.33 77.52 -45.15
N ASN A 8 31.30 77.01 -44.37
CA ASN A 8 32.77 77.13 -44.47
C ASN A 8 33.58 78.44 -44.25
N LEU A 9 34.48 78.34 -43.26
CA LEU A 9 35.95 78.52 -43.31
C LEU A 9 36.57 79.60 -44.22
N ASP A 10 37.27 80.57 -43.61
CA ASP A 10 38.69 80.84 -43.95
C ASP A 10 39.44 81.63 -42.84
N SER A 11 40.69 82.05 -43.12
CA SER A 11 41.85 81.90 -42.22
C SER A 11 42.89 83.05 -42.23
N GLN A 12 43.93 82.97 -41.38
CA GLN A 12 45.11 83.86 -41.27
C GLN A 12 44.82 85.28 -40.69
N ALA A 13 45.77 86.13 -40.24
CA ALA A 13 47.25 86.14 -40.31
C ALA A 13 47.92 86.67 -39.00
N SER A 14 49.21 87.05 -39.05
CA SER A 14 50.14 87.25 -37.91
C SER A 14 50.67 88.70 -37.69
N ASP A 15 51.74 88.85 -36.87
CA ASP A 15 52.74 89.95 -36.76
C ASP A 15 52.62 90.89 -35.51
N ILE A 16 53.69 91.46 -34.88
CA ILE A 16 55.17 91.35 -35.00
C ILE A 16 55.91 91.67 -33.66
N ASP A 17 57.26 91.68 -33.65
CA ASP A 17 58.21 91.50 -32.51
C ASP A 17 59.04 92.75 -32.06
N ARG A 18 59.70 92.69 -30.87
CA ARG A 18 60.87 93.51 -30.35
C ARG A 18 60.69 95.02 -30.02
N ILE A 19 61.59 95.77 -29.33
CA ILE A 19 63.08 95.79 -29.18
C ILE A 19 63.56 96.11 -27.71
N GLU A 20 64.84 95.85 -27.41
CA GLU A 20 65.58 95.93 -26.12
C GLU A 20 66.15 97.33 -25.72
N SER A 21 66.58 97.51 -24.45
CA SER A 21 67.81 98.27 -24.06
C SER A 21 68.15 98.19 -22.54
N VAL A 22 69.45 98.26 -22.19
CA VAL A 22 70.11 98.00 -20.87
C VAL A 22 71.47 98.75 -20.88
N PRO A 23 71.97 99.53 -19.86
CA PRO A 23 72.50 98.99 -18.57
C PRO A 23 72.65 99.92 -17.30
N VAL A 24 72.83 99.32 -16.08
CA VAL A 24 73.87 99.59 -15.00
C VAL A 24 74.05 101.01 -14.36
N PRO A 25 74.51 101.24 -13.08
CA PRO A 25 74.75 100.41 -11.87
C PRO A 25 74.08 100.93 -10.53
N GLU A 26 74.49 100.30 -9.40
CA GLU A 26 74.71 100.72 -7.98
C GLU A 26 74.63 102.23 -7.56
N GLU A 27 74.45 102.63 -6.29
CA GLU A 27 74.69 101.97 -4.98
C GLU A 27 73.83 102.55 -3.80
N THR A 28 73.81 101.84 -2.66
CA THR A 28 73.44 102.24 -1.26
C THR A 28 71.97 102.42 -0.81
N ASP A 29 71.70 101.79 0.34
CA ASP A 29 70.50 101.77 1.23
C ASP A 29 70.57 102.95 2.27
N PRO A 30 69.66 103.12 3.28
CA PRO A 30 68.39 102.43 3.57
C PRO A 30 67.19 103.31 4.02
N VAL A 31 65.96 102.75 4.04
CA VAL A 31 65.06 102.74 5.23
C VAL A 31 64.10 101.53 5.24
N GLN A 32 64.35 100.65 6.21
CA GLN A 32 63.55 99.54 6.75
C GLN A 32 62.00 99.71 6.86
N ARG A 33 61.23 98.69 6.41
CA ARG A 33 59.96 98.20 7.00
C ARG A 33 59.74 96.71 6.65
N CYS A 34 59.01 95.96 7.48
CA CYS A 34 58.94 94.50 7.43
C CYS A 34 57.97 93.92 6.37
N PRO A 35 58.23 92.70 5.85
CA PRO A 35 57.30 91.98 4.97
C PRO A 35 56.15 91.30 5.74
N LEU A 36 55.04 91.09 5.06
CA LEU A 36 53.99 90.14 5.46
C LEU A 36 54.43 88.72 5.09
N GLN A 37 54.07 87.72 5.91
CA GLN A 37 54.27 86.31 5.57
C GLN A 37 53.09 85.79 4.73
N ASP A 38 53.38 84.96 3.72
CA ASP A 38 52.35 84.26 2.96
C ASP A 38 51.52 83.33 3.85
N ARG A 39 50.19 83.44 3.74
CA ARG A 39 49.26 82.61 4.52
C ARG A 39 49.17 81.21 3.92
N LYS A 40 49.58 80.20 4.69
CA LYS A 40 49.67 78.81 4.23
C LYS A 40 48.28 78.15 4.16
N VAL A 41 47.67 78.16 2.98
CA VAL A 41 46.41 77.47 2.70
C VAL A 41 46.60 75.95 2.78
N ILE A 42 45.65 75.25 3.41
CA ILE A 42 45.60 73.78 3.51
C ILE A 42 44.31 73.28 2.87
N ASN A 43 44.39 72.42 1.86
CA ASN A 43 43.23 71.90 1.14
C ASN A 43 42.78 70.57 1.74
N VAL A 44 41.55 70.54 2.25
CA VAL A 44 40.95 69.31 2.79
C VAL A 44 39.98 68.74 1.78
N THR A 45 40.17 67.47 1.44
CA THR A 45 39.41 66.74 0.42
C THR A 45 38.69 65.56 1.07
N PRO A 46 37.35 65.52 1.07
CA PRO A 46 36.61 64.35 1.54
C PRO A 46 36.76 63.18 0.56
N LYS A 47 36.60 61.96 1.05
CA LYS A 47 36.59 60.72 0.25
C LYS A 47 35.55 59.73 0.80
N ILE A 48 34.82 59.10 -0.12
CA ILE A 48 33.96 57.95 0.16
C ILE A 48 34.51 56.78 -0.64
N GLU A 49 34.69 55.63 -0.01
CA GLU A 49 34.97 54.36 -0.69
C GLU A 49 33.88 53.34 -0.34
N LEU A 50 33.44 52.59 -1.34
CA LEU A 50 32.30 51.68 -1.23
C LEU A 50 32.75 50.25 -1.47
N GLU A 51 32.38 49.35 -0.57
CA GLU A 51 32.51 47.92 -0.79
C GLU A 51 31.59 47.46 -1.94
N TYR A 52 30.36 47.96 -2.02
CA TYR A 52 29.42 47.76 -3.13
C TYR A 52 28.69 49.06 -3.43
N LYS A 53 28.37 49.32 -4.71
CA LYS A 53 27.45 50.43 -5.08
C LYS A 53 25.96 50.09 -4.86
N VAL A 54 25.68 48.92 -4.31
CA VAL A 54 24.36 48.30 -4.28
C VAL A 54 24.16 47.69 -2.89
N ALA A 55 23.25 48.27 -2.12
CA ALA A 55 22.74 47.64 -0.91
C ALA A 55 21.55 46.74 -1.26
N ILE A 56 21.42 45.61 -0.59
CA ILE A 56 20.25 44.74 -0.70
C ILE A 56 19.25 45.18 0.39
N ILE A 57 17.96 45.24 0.06
CA ILE A 57 16.90 45.45 1.06
C ILE A 57 16.68 44.15 1.86
N ASP A 58 16.41 44.29 3.16
CA ASP A 58 16.05 43.14 3.99
C ASP A 58 14.61 42.68 3.68
N SER A 59 14.44 41.44 3.20
CA SER A 59 13.15 40.79 2.92
C SER A 59 12.23 40.71 4.15
N SER A 60 12.75 40.99 5.34
CA SER A 60 12.09 40.88 6.63
C SER A 60 11.62 39.45 6.93
N HIS A 61 12.31 38.43 6.40
CA HIS A 61 12.05 37.01 6.70
C HIS A 61 12.37 36.64 8.16
N ASN A 62 13.38 37.30 8.74
CA ASN A 62 13.78 37.20 10.15
C ASN A 62 12.62 37.37 11.16
N LYS A 63 11.57 38.16 10.85
CA LYS A 63 10.37 38.31 11.70
C LYS A 63 9.52 37.04 11.82
N TYR A 64 9.71 36.08 10.91
CA TYR A 64 9.01 34.78 10.90
C TYR A 64 9.87 33.63 11.43
N GLN A 65 11.17 33.82 11.62
CA GLN A 65 12.01 32.86 12.36
C GLN A 65 11.55 32.78 13.82
N PRO A 66 11.70 31.62 14.48
CA PRO A 66 11.67 31.48 15.94
C PRO A 66 12.53 32.52 16.67
N VAL A 67 12.23 32.76 17.96
CA VAL A 67 13.05 33.60 18.85
C VAL A 67 14.32 32.85 19.31
N SER A 68 14.32 31.52 19.21
CA SER A 68 15.43 30.62 19.52
C SER A 68 16.41 30.39 18.35
N GLU A 69 16.31 31.18 17.28
CA GLU A 69 17.22 31.15 16.13
C GLU A 69 17.88 32.52 15.95
N ASP A 70 19.17 32.51 15.58
CA ASP A 70 19.86 33.71 15.13
C ASP A 70 19.16 34.31 13.90
N LYS A 71 19.00 35.63 13.91
CA LYS A 71 18.22 36.34 12.90
C LYS A 71 19.03 36.58 11.64
N LEU A 72 18.53 36.06 10.52
CA LEU A 72 19.14 36.22 9.21
C LEU A 72 18.73 37.59 8.63
N TYR A 73 19.68 38.51 8.62
CA TYR A 73 19.56 39.84 8.01
C TYR A 73 20.32 39.88 6.68
N ALA A 74 19.84 40.67 5.72
CA ALA A 74 20.58 40.92 4.49
C ALA A 74 21.93 41.57 4.82
N THR A 75 23.04 41.00 4.32
CA THR A 75 24.39 41.45 4.71
C THR A 75 24.61 42.92 4.34
N PRO A 76 25.01 43.79 5.29
CA PRO A 76 25.21 45.20 5.00
C PRO A 76 26.48 45.45 4.18
N VAL A 77 26.52 46.62 3.55
CA VAL A 77 27.64 47.07 2.72
C VAL A 77 28.56 47.97 3.53
N LEU A 78 29.85 47.68 3.55
CA LEU A 78 30.84 48.57 4.16
C LEU A 78 31.01 49.84 3.32
N VAL A 79 30.97 50.98 3.99
CA VAL A 79 31.29 52.31 3.48
C VAL A 79 32.44 52.86 4.32
N GLU A 80 33.51 53.28 3.67
CA GLU A 80 34.66 53.90 4.32
C GLU A 80 34.67 55.39 4.01
N LEU A 81 34.65 56.21 5.05
CA LEU A 81 34.70 57.66 4.97
C LEU A 81 36.08 58.12 5.46
N SER A 82 36.76 58.98 4.69
CA SER A 82 38.06 59.53 5.06
C SER A 82 38.24 60.95 4.56
N LEU A 83 39.15 61.69 5.17
CA LEU A 83 39.58 63.02 4.70
C LEU A 83 41.05 62.93 4.28
N ASN A 84 41.46 63.75 3.33
CA ASN A 84 42.85 63.92 2.95
C ASN A 84 43.18 65.42 2.97
N GLN A 85 44.24 65.80 3.67
CA GLN A 85 44.74 67.18 3.70
C GLN A 85 46.12 67.23 3.03
N ASP A 86 46.36 68.24 2.18
CA ASP A 86 47.63 68.37 1.45
C ASP A 86 48.82 68.82 2.32
N VAL A 87 48.55 69.17 3.58
CA VAL A 87 49.53 69.55 4.60
C VAL A 87 49.18 68.82 5.92
N PRO A 88 50.05 67.92 6.45
CA PRO A 88 49.72 67.11 7.63
C PRO A 88 49.62 67.85 9.00
N SER A 89 49.80 69.17 9.04
CA SER A 89 49.76 69.95 10.28
C SER A 89 49.54 71.46 10.01
N PRO A 90 48.63 72.14 10.73
CA PRO A 90 47.67 71.59 11.72
C PRO A 90 46.72 70.54 11.13
N ILE A 91 46.14 69.70 11.99
CA ILE A 91 45.12 68.71 11.61
C ILE A 91 43.76 69.40 11.56
N PHE A 92 42.95 69.08 10.54
CA PHE A 92 41.59 69.58 10.38
C PHE A 92 40.69 69.27 11.59
N ASP A 93 39.97 70.28 12.08
CA ASP A 93 39.27 70.30 13.38
C ASP A 93 37.75 70.11 13.30
N ALA A 94 37.12 70.35 12.14
CA ALA A 94 35.66 70.41 12.02
C ALA A 94 34.97 69.05 11.85
N GLY A 95 35.66 68.07 11.26
CA GLY A 95 35.04 66.80 10.84
C GLY A 95 34.12 66.93 9.63
N ALA A 96 33.21 65.97 9.45
CA ALA A 96 32.44 65.86 8.20
C ALA A 96 31.05 65.24 8.39
N LYS A 97 30.12 65.55 7.48
CA LYS A 97 28.73 65.11 7.49
C LYS A 97 28.38 64.28 6.27
N LEU A 98 27.79 63.11 6.51
CA LEU A 98 27.25 62.25 5.46
C LEU A 98 25.78 62.61 5.19
N VAL A 99 25.51 63.15 4.00
CA VAL A 99 24.16 63.41 3.48
C VAL A 99 23.77 62.30 2.51
N VAL A 100 22.50 61.88 2.55
CA VAL A 100 21.91 60.95 1.58
C VAL A 100 20.68 61.57 0.94
N ALA A 101 20.63 61.60 -0.38
CA ALA A 101 19.52 62.15 -1.16
C ALA A 101 19.00 61.15 -2.21
N GLY A 102 17.72 61.26 -2.57
CA GLY A 102 17.06 60.41 -3.58
C GLY A 102 15.97 59.50 -3.01
N PRO A 103 15.32 58.67 -3.85
CA PRO A 103 14.26 57.75 -3.43
C PRO A 103 14.76 56.55 -2.61
N GLY A 104 15.96 56.05 -2.89
CA GLY A 104 16.58 54.96 -2.14
C GLY A 104 16.90 55.35 -0.70
N LYS A 105 16.62 54.46 0.26
CA LYS A 105 16.81 54.71 1.70
C LYS A 105 17.79 53.72 2.30
N ILE A 106 18.84 54.26 2.90
CA ILE A 106 19.89 53.52 3.61
C ILE A 106 19.91 53.99 5.07
N GLU A 107 20.05 53.04 6.00
CA GLU A 107 20.42 53.31 7.38
C GLU A 107 21.88 52.92 7.60
N PHE A 108 22.64 53.72 8.37
CA PHE A 108 24.04 53.44 8.67
C PHE A 108 24.23 53.02 10.12
N TYR A 109 25.20 52.15 10.35
CA TYR A 109 25.55 51.58 11.64
C TYR A 109 27.06 51.63 11.87
N THR A 110 27.51 51.69 13.12
CA THR A 110 28.96 51.67 13.46
C THR A 110 29.55 50.27 13.49
N ASP A 111 28.75 49.24 13.19
CA ASP A 111 29.12 47.83 13.28
C ASP A 111 28.38 46.96 12.26
N GLU A 112 29.03 45.88 11.81
CA GLU A 112 28.47 44.94 10.81
C GLU A 112 27.25 44.17 11.33
N ASN A 113 27.12 44.01 12.65
CA ASN A 113 25.99 43.37 13.31
C ASN A 113 24.75 44.28 13.43
N LEU A 114 24.83 45.52 12.92
CA LEU A 114 23.72 46.49 12.87
C LEU A 114 23.13 46.82 14.25
N THR A 115 23.96 46.82 15.30
CA THR A 115 23.52 47.09 16.67
C THR A 115 23.40 48.58 16.98
N THR A 116 24.32 49.41 16.49
CA THR A 116 24.41 50.83 16.87
C THR A 116 24.18 51.73 15.65
N LYS A 117 22.96 52.26 15.53
CA LYS A 117 22.54 53.10 14.41
C LYS A 117 23.10 54.52 14.49
N ILE A 118 23.57 55.03 13.36
CA ILE A 118 24.13 56.38 13.19
C ILE A 118 23.02 57.40 12.90
N ASP A 119 23.14 58.58 13.53
CA ASP A 119 22.29 59.75 13.28
C ASP A 119 22.98 60.70 12.29
N THR A 120 22.75 60.48 10.99
CA THR A 120 23.31 61.30 9.90
C THR A 120 22.76 62.73 9.83
N SER A 121 21.84 63.13 10.73
CA SER A 121 21.48 64.56 10.87
C SER A 121 22.60 65.39 11.48
N LYS A 122 23.55 64.75 12.17
CA LYS A 122 24.73 65.35 12.82
C LYS A 122 26.01 65.07 12.01
N PRO A 123 27.02 65.96 12.08
CA PRO A 123 28.36 65.64 11.59
C PRO A 123 29.08 64.64 12.51
N PHE A 124 30.05 63.93 11.95
CA PHE A 124 31.07 63.20 12.68
C PHE A 124 32.18 64.17 13.10
N SER A 125 32.68 64.10 14.33
CA SER A 125 33.76 64.97 14.81
C SER A 125 35.14 64.59 14.25
N ALA A 126 36.13 65.47 14.40
CA ALA A 126 37.52 65.18 14.02
C ALA A 126 38.12 63.96 14.75
N ASP A 127 37.65 63.63 15.96
CA ASP A 127 38.02 62.41 16.69
C ASP A 127 37.43 61.12 16.08
N GLN A 128 36.48 61.25 15.16
CA GLN A 128 35.83 60.14 14.45
C GLN A 128 36.32 60.01 13.01
N ILE A 129 36.67 61.13 12.35
CA ILE A 129 37.11 61.17 10.96
C ILE A 129 38.14 62.30 10.73
N SER A 130 39.33 61.94 10.25
CA SER A 130 40.46 62.87 10.01
C SER A 130 41.42 62.29 8.97
N GLU A 131 42.56 62.94 8.71
CA GLU A 131 43.60 62.42 7.80
C GLU A 131 44.11 61.03 8.23
N SER A 132 44.24 60.80 9.53
CA SER A 132 44.75 59.56 10.12
C SER A 132 43.66 58.57 10.53
N MET A 133 42.38 58.93 10.41
CA MET A 133 41.25 58.11 10.86
C MET A 133 40.21 57.90 9.75
N ILE A 134 40.16 56.67 9.23
CA ILE A 134 39.13 56.20 8.31
C ILE A 134 37.94 55.70 9.14
N LEU A 135 36.79 56.37 9.01
CA LEU A 135 35.55 55.99 9.66
C LEU A 135 34.84 54.91 8.84
N LYS A 136 34.72 53.70 9.42
CA LYS A 136 34.00 52.56 8.82
C LYS A 136 32.57 52.53 9.31
N ILE A 137 31.61 52.48 8.38
CA ILE A 137 30.18 52.38 8.67
C ILE A 137 29.50 51.35 7.77
N TRP A 138 28.44 50.73 8.25
CA TRP A 138 27.74 49.65 7.55
C TRP A 138 26.35 50.11 7.09
N ALA A 139 26.12 50.04 5.79
CA ALA A 139 24.91 50.49 5.11
C ALA A 139 23.88 49.35 4.97
N LYS A 140 22.71 49.54 5.56
CA LYS A 140 21.52 48.67 5.46
C LYS A 140 20.50 49.27 4.50
N GLY A 141 20.04 48.51 3.51
CA GLY A 141 18.93 48.92 2.64
C GLY A 141 17.58 48.84 3.36
N VAL A 142 16.80 49.93 3.36
CA VAL A 142 15.45 49.99 3.97
C VAL A 142 14.37 50.61 3.06
N GLY A 143 14.72 51.00 1.83
CA GLY A 143 13.75 51.47 0.83
C GLY A 143 14.37 51.53 -0.56
N LEU A 144 13.66 51.01 -1.56
CA LEU A 144 14.19 50.75 -2.90
C LEU A 144 14.52 52.01 -3.73
N GLY A 145 15.49 51.87 -4.62
CA GLY A 145 15.83 52.86 -5.65
C GLY A 145 17.22 53.48 -5.49
N LYS A 146 17.57 54.35 -6.42
CA LYS A 146 18.84 55.08 -6.44
C LYS A 146 18.94 56.09 -5.30
N CYS A 147 20.14 56.29 -4.78
CA CYS A 147 20.47 57.32 -3.81
C CYS A 147 21.88 57.88 -4.05
N MET A 148 22.10 59.11 -3.61
CA MET A 148 23.34 59.86 -3.73
C MET A 148 23.93 60.02 -2.33
N LEU A 149 25.09 59.42 -2.08
CA LEU A 149 25.88 59.70 -0.87
C LEU A 149 26.74 60.93 -1.12
N GLN A 150 26.78 61.86 -0.17
CA GLN A 150 27.65 63.04 -0.20
C GLN A 150 28.34 63.23 1.15
N LEU A 151 29.67 63.22 1.17
CA LEU A 151 30.46 63.58 2.35
C LEU A 151 30.87 65.05 2.24
N ILE A 152 30.25 65.88 3.08
CA ILE A 152 30.43 67.33 3.14
C ILE A 152 31.35 67.64 4.33
N LEU A 153 32.36 68.50 4.14
CA LEU A 153 33.20 68.98 5.23
C LEU A 153 32.47 70.09 6.00
N GLU A 154 32.50 70.05 7.33
CA GLU A 154 32.01 71.15 8.17
C GLU A 154 33.01 72.34 8.14
N GLU A 155 32.59 73.53 8.53
CA GLU A 155 33.46 74.73 8.51
C GLU A 155 34.47 74.71 9.68
N SER A 156 35.76 74.91 9.36
CA SER A 156 36.84 74.95 10.35
C SER A 156 36.86 76.24 11.16
N SER A 157 37.26 76.14 12.44
CA SER A 157 37.57 77.32 13.25
C SER A 157 38.87 78.01 12.81
N ASN A 158 39.75 77.29 12.10
CA ASN A 158 40.98 77.80 11.52
C ASN A 158 40.78 78.10 10.02
N GLY A 159 40.62 79.38 9.68
CA GLY A 159 40.46 79.86 8.30
C GLY A 159 41.69 79.73 7.38
N ASP A 160 42.70 78.92 7.74
CA ASP A 160 43.76 78.45 6.84
C ASP A 160 43.32 77.20 6.05
N PHE A 161 42.32 76.45 6.54
CA PHE A 161 41.76 75.30 5.83
C PHE A 161 40.75 75.73 4.74
N VAL A 162 40.81 75.07 3.59
CA VAL A 162 39.90 75.23 2.46
C VAL A 162 39.25 73.90 2.13
N ASN A 163 37.94 73.82 2.41
CA ASN A 163 37.12 72.65 2.12
C ASN A 163 36.95 72.48 0.60
N ARG A 164 37.32 71.32 0.06
CA ARG A 164 37.05 70.95 -1.34
C ARG A 164 35.65 70.38 -1.51
N ALA A 165 35.22 70.23 -2.76
CA ALA A 165 33.86 69.83 -3.13
C ALA A 165 33.45 68.48 -2.51
N PRO A 166 32.17 68.28 -2.12
CA PRO A 166 31.72 67.05 -1.47
C PRO A 166 31.98 65.78 -2.27
N ALA A 167 32.58 64.78 -1.62
CA ALA A 167 32.79 63.47 -2.22
C ALA A 167 31.43 62.81 -2.45
N THR A 168 31.10 62.58 -3.73
CA THR A 168 29.75 62.19 -4.16
C THR A 168 29.78 60.83 -4.83
N HIS A 169 28.92 59.90 -4.39
CA HIS A 169 28.84 58.53 -4.92
C HIS A 169 27.39 58.08 -5.16
N GLU A 170 27.13 57.52 -6.35
CA GLU A 170 25.83 56.89 -6.66
C GLU A 170 25.78 55.48 -6.06
N MET A 171 24.75 55.25 -5.24
CA MET A 171 24.35 53.95 -4.74
C MET A 171 22.91 53.63 -5.15
N THR A 172 22.50 52.39 -4.92
CA THR A 172 21.09 51.98 -5.04
C THR A 172 20.74 50.96 -3.97
N VAL A 173 19.44 50.84 -3.68
CA VAL A 173 18.88 49.78 -2.86
C VAL A 173 18.01 48.90 -3.75
N VAL A 174 18.34 47.62 -3.86
CA VAL A 174 17.64 46.65 -4.71
C VAL A 174 16.95 45.56 -3.89
N GLU A 175 15.91 44.99 -4.49
CA GLU A 175 15.30 43.75 -4.04
C GLU A 175 15.84 42.59 -4.89
N LEU A 176 16.27 41.51 -4.25
CA LEU A 176 16.56 40.24 -4.89
C LEU A 176 15.47 39.25 -4.44
N LYS A 177 14.96 38.39 -5.32
CA LYS A 177 13.85 37.48 -5.01
C LYS A 177 14.00 36.09 -5.62
N MET A 178 13.59 35.10 -4.84
CA MET A 178 13.47 33.69 -5.20
C MET A 178 12.07 33.20 -4.83
N ASN A 179 11.29 32.78 -5.83
CA ASN A 179 10.14 31.95 -5.58
C ASN A 179 10.63 30.52 -5.30
N VAL A 180 10.20 29.94 -4.19
CA VAL A 180 10.36 28.51 -3.89
C VAL A 180 8.99 27.87 -3.96
N PHE A 181 8.87 26.72 -4.61
CA PHE A 181 7.57 26.12 -4.91
C PHE A 181 7.32 24.85 -4.09
N GLN A 182 6.04 24.61 -3.75
CA GLN A 182 5.56 23.35 -3.19
C GLN A 182 4.25 22.90 -3.87
N GLN A 183 3.99 21.60 -3.83
CA GLN A 183 2.78 21.01 -4.42
C GLN A 183 1.50 21.42 -3.64
N ASP A 184 0.41 21.77 -4.34
CA ASP A 184 -0.87 22.06 -3.67
C ASP A 184 -1.55 20.77 -3.19
N VAL A 185 -1.27 20.41 -1.94
CA VAL A 185 -1.90 19.25 -1.27
C VAL A 185 -3.43 19.34 -1.29
N LYS A 186 -4.02 20.55 -1.16
CA LYS A 186 -5.48 20.74 -1.15
C LYS A 186 -6.12 20.69 -2.53
N ALA A 187 -5.33 20.75 -3.62
CA ALA A 187 -5.78 20.42 -4.96
C ALA A 187 -5.60 18.92 -5.24
N LEU A 188 -4.47 18.34 -4.81
CA LEU A 188 -4.18 16.90 -4.95
C LEU A 188 -5.19 16.01 -4.21
N GLU A 189 -5.64 16.42 -3.02
CA GLU A 189 -6.70 15.77 -2.24
C GLU A 189 -8.07 15.73 -2.95
N LYS A 190 -8.27 16.52 -4.02
CA LYS A 190 -9.49 16.56 -4.82
C LYS A 190 -9.39 15.80 -6.14
N ILE A 191 -8.23 15.22 -6.45
CA ILE A 191 -8.05 14.46 -7.69
C ILE A 191 -8.59 13.05 -7.49
N GLN A 192 -9.62 12.73 -8.27
CA GLN A 192 -10.22 11.40 -8.37
C GLN A 192 -9.95 10.81 -9.76
N ILE A 193 -9.51 9.56 -9.80
CA ILE A 193 -9.40 8.71 -10.99
C ILE A 193 -9.92 7.32 -10.61
N ASN A 194 -11.05 6.92 -11.18
CA ASN A 194 -11.62 5.58 -10.98
C ASN A 194 -10.61 4.46 -11.35
N PRO A 195 -10.17 3.62 -10.38
CA PRO A 195 -9.30 2.47 -10.64
C PRO A 195 -10.06 1.24 -11.13
N ASP A 196 -11.37 1.20 -10.91
CA ASP A 196 -12.25 0.05 -11.14
C ASP A 196 -12.86 0.15 -12.54
N VAL A 197 -11.99 0.09 -13.56
CA VAL A 197 -12.30 0.12 -15.00
C VAL A 197 -11.70 -1.08 -15.74
N GLU A 198 -12.25 -1.43 -16.91
CA GLU A 198 -11.77 -2.55 -17.75
C GLU A 198 -11.62 -2.08 -19.22
N PRO A 199 -10.50 -2.37 -19.91
CA PRO A 199 -9.29 -3.00 -19.40
C PRO A 199 -8.57 -2.15 -18.35
N VAL A 200 -7.85 -2.77 -17.41
CA VAL A 200 -7.03 -2.05 -16.41
C VAL A 200 -6.03 -1.06 -17.03
N ALA A 201 -5.60 -1.31 -18.28
CA ALA A 201 -4.76 -0.38 -19.04
C ALA A 201 -5.40 1.01 -19.25
N SER A 202 -6.73 1.11 -19.23
CA SER A 202 -7.46 2.38 -19.24
C SER A 202 -7.20 3.20 -17.98
N TYR A 203 -7.16 2.57 -16.79
CA TYR A 203 -6.75 3.25 -15.55
C TYR A 203 -5.30 3.72 -15.65
N HIS A 204 -4.39 2.85 -16.12
CA HIS A 204 -2.98 3.20 -16.27
C HIS A 204 -2.77 4.37 -17.25
N THR A 205 -3.59 4.45 -18.31
CA THR A 205 -3.56 5.54 -19.29
C THR A 205 -4.10 6.85 -18.69
N ALA A 206 -5.25 6.81 -18.00
CA ALA A 206 -5.81 7.96 -17.29
C ALA A 206 -4.85 8.48 -16.20
N LEU A 207 -4.24 7.58 -15.43
CA LEU A 207 -3.23 7.88 -14.43
C LEU A 207 -1.97 8.46 -15.07
N SER A 208 -1.45 7.88 -16.17
CA SER A 208 -0.32 8.45 -16.90
C SER A 208 -0.59 9.89 -17.33
N ASN A 209 -1.72 10.10 -18.03
CA ASN A 209 -2.15 11.38 -18.59
C ASN A 209 -2.56 12.43 -17.55
N LEU A 210 -2.75 12.07 -16.27
CA LEU A 210 -3.05 13.03 -15.21
C LEU A 210 -1.92 14.05 -15.07
N VAL A 211 -2.17 15.29 -15.49
CA VAL A 211 -1.39 16.46 -15.11
C VAL A 211 -1.65 16.77 -13.63
N LEU A 212 -0.60 16.96 -12.84
CA LEU A 212 -0.72 17.38 -11.44
C LEU A 212 -1.01 18.89 -11.36
N PRO A 213 -1.61 19.40 -10.26
CA PRO A 213 -1.88 20.83 -10.11
C PRO A 213 -0.58 21.65 -10.12
N ASP A 214 -0.68 22.91 -10.52
CA ASP A 214 0.45 23.85 -10.43
C ASP A 214 0.96 23.97 -8.99
N GLN A 215 2.27 24.07 -8.84
CA GLN A 215 2.91 24.26 -7.54
C GLN A 215 2.67 25.69 -7.03
N LEU A 216 2.32 25.82 -5.75
CA LEU A 216 2.18 27.08 -5.05
C LEU A 216 3.55 27.65 -4.67
N ILE A 217 3.70 28.97 -4.79
CA ILE A 217 4.87 29.70 -4.27
C ILE A 217 4.76 29.77 -2.74
N LEU A 218 5.82 29.38 -2.03
CA LEU A 218 5.95 29.57 -0.58
C LEU A 218 5.91 31.06 -0.25
N THR A 219 5.01 31.45 0.66
CA THR A 219 5.04 32.78 1.26
C THR A 219 6.32 32.99 2.06
N ASP A 220 6.71 34.25 2.26
CA ASP A 220 7.82 34.66 3.14
C ASP A 220 7.78 34.02 4.53
N LYS A 221 6.56 33.76 5.05
CA LYS A 221 6.36 33.05 6.32
C LYS A 221 6.74 31.59 6.18
N GLU A 222 6.19 30.88 5.19
CA GLU A 222 6.46 29.46 4.97
C GLU A 222 7.95 29.20 4.67
N LYS A 223 8.59 30.03 3.85
CA LYS A 223 10.05 30.00 3.59
C LYS A 223 10.87 29.97 4.89
N ALA A 224 10.49 30.78 5.87
CA ALA A 224 11.22 30.98 7.12
C ALA A 224 10.80 30.04 8.27
N SER A 225 9.55 29.55 8.29
CA SER A 225 9.02 28.71 9.38
C SER A 225 8.96 27.21 9.06
N SER A 226 8.47 26.81 7.89
CA SER A 226 8.26 25.39 7.54
C SER A 226 9.24 24.88 6.50
N GLY A 227 9.69 25.76 5.59
CA GLY A 227 10.56 25.42 4.48
C GLY A 227 9.95 24.44 3.46
N ARG A 228 10.82 23.91 2.60
CA ARG A 228 10.52 22.82 1.65
C ARG A 228 11.20 21.53 2.11
N THR A 229 10.49 20.40 2.09
CA THR A 229 11.07 19.08 2.39
C THR A 229 11.30 18.32 1.09
N LEU A 230 12.47 17.69 0.97
CA LEU A 230 12.94 16.95 -0.22
C LEU A 230 13.41 15.56 0.20
N HIS A 231 13.17 14.55 -0.64
CA HIS A 231 13.89 13.29 -0.50
C HIS A 231 15.34 13.45 -0.97
N LYS A 232 16.28 12.75 -0.33
CA LYS A 232 17.60 12.46 -0.90
C LYS A 232 17.39 11.55 -2.10
N GLN A 233 17.62 12.03 -3.32
CA GLN A 233 17.39 11.25 -4.51
C GLN A 233 18.62 10.40 -4.85
N GLU A 234 18.40 9.19 -5.34
CA GLU A 234 19.45 8.32 -5.87
C GLU A 234 19.02 7.78 -7.24
N ASN A 235 19.95 7.75 -8.20
CA ASN A 235 19.71 7.40 -9.60
C ASN A 235 18.68 8.35 -10.27
N ASN A 236 18.08 7.91 -11.38
CA ASN A 236 17.10 8.64 -12.18
C ASN A 236 15.70 8.72 -11.51
N SER A 237 15.66 9.12 -10.23
CA SER A 237 14.45 9.52 -9.52
C SER A 237 14.26 11.02 -9.66
N PHE A 238 13.11 11.45 -10.21
CA PHE A 238 12.91 12.82 -10.71
C PHE A 238 11.80 13.58 -9.97
N SER A 239 11.36 14.71 -10.54
CA SER A 239 10.43 15.66 -9.93
C SER A 239 11.00 16.37 -8.71
N ARG A 240 12.12 17.04 -8.99
CA ARG A 240 12.81 17.99 -8.12
C ARG A 240 11.89 19.15 -7.73
N ALA A 241 12.18 19.84 -6.63
CA ALA A 241 11.42 21.04 -6.27
C ALA A 241 11.83 22.22 -7.15
N LYS A 242 10.84 22.95 -7.70
CA LYS A 242 11.09 24.15 -8.50
C LYS A 242 11.53 25.31 -7.61
N ILE A 243 12.51 26.08 -8.09
CA ILE A 243 12.77 27.45 -7.65
C ILE A 243 12.82 28.38 -8.88
N GLU A 244 12.58 29.66 -8.68
CA GLU A 244 12.66 30.67 -9.73
C GLU A 244 13.29 31.95 -9.16
N LEU A 245 14.42 32.36 -9.73
CA LEU A 245 15.01 33.67 -9.47
C LEU A 245 14.31 34.71 -10.32
N LEU A 246 13.76 35.75 -9.69
CA LEU A 246 13.02 36.78 -10.40
C LEU A 246 13.94 37.70 -11.20
N LYS A 247 13.42 38.23 -12.31
CA LYS A 247 14.09 39.28 -13.08
C LYS A 247 14.34 40.52 -12.21
N ILE A 248 15.44 41.21 -12.49
CA ILE A 248 15.82 42.44 -11.82
C ILE A 248 15.59 43.65 -12.72
N ASP A 249 15.07 44.74 -12.16
CA ASP A 249 15.08 46.03 -12.87
C ASP A 249 16.53 46.52 -12.96
N SER A 250 17.06 46.64 -14.17
CA SER A 250 18.42 47.12 -14.43
C SER A 250 18.53 48.65 -14.50
N SER A 251 17.40 49.38 -14.57
CA SER A 251 17.40 50.86 -14.69
C SER A 251 17.83 51.56 -13.41
N ILE A 252 17.56 50.95 -12.24
CA ILE A 252 17.92 51.48 -10.93
C ILE A 252 19.37 51.19 -10.52
N TRP A 253 20.19 50.54 -11.36
CA TRP A 253 21.57 50.20 -11.00
C TRP A 253 22.55 51.33 -11.34
N PRO A 254 23.58 51.58 -10.50
CA PRO A 254 24.65 52.53 -10.82
C PRO A 254 25.57 52.03 -11.93
N ALA A 255 26.19 52.97 -12.64
CA ALA A 255 27.23 52.66 -13.62
C ALA A 255 28.48 52.07 -12.94
N GLY A 256 29.12 51.09 -13.56
CA GLY A 256 30.21 50.32 -12.94
C GLY A 256 29.69 49.21 -12.03
N THR A 257 28.55 48.61 -12.38
CA THR A 257 27.97 47.42 -11.73
C THR A 257 27.61 46.33 -12.74
N GLU A 258 28.07 46.46 -13.98
CA GLU A 258 27.74 45.57 -15.11
C GLU A 258 28.35 44.18 -14.93
N ASN A 259 29.47 44.11 -14.19
CA ASN A 259 30.16 42.87 -13.85
C ASN A 259 29.62 42.18 -12.58
N TYR A 260 28.74 42.81 -11.79
CA TYR A 260 28.21 42.20 -10.57
C TYR A 260 27.47 40.88 -10.88
N LYS A 261 27.51 39.92 -9.96
CA LYS A 261 26.86 38.61 -10.08
C LYS A 261 25.77 38.49 -9.02
N ILE A 262 24.61 37.94 -9.40
CA ILE A 262 23.67 37.42 -8.41
C ILE A 262 24.21 36.07 -7.93
N LEU A 263 24.36 35.93 -6.63
CA LEU A 263 24.82 34.72 -5.97
C LEU A 263 23.60 33.86 -5.59
N LEU A 264 23.69 32.55 -5.82
CA LEU A 264 22.82 31.57 -5.18
C LEU A 264 23.72 30.63 -4.36
N SER A 265 23.56 30.61 -3.05
CA SER A 265 24.36 29.84 -2.11
C SER A 265 23.48 29.04 -1.16
N ALA A 266 23.93 27.84 -0.76
CA ALA A 266 23.32 27.10 0.33
C ALA A 266 24.25 27.13 1.55
N GLU A 267 23.72 27.53 2.70
CA GLU A 267 24.38 27.37 3.99
C GLU A 267 23.79 26.17 4.71
N THR A 268 24.65 25.32 5.26
CA THR A 268 24.28 24.01 5.80
C THR A 268 24.86 23.84 7.20
N ASN A 269 23.99 23.81 8.21
CA ASN A 269 24.37 23.26 9.52
C ASN A 269 24.37 21.73 9.50
N SER A 270 23.51 21.13 8.65
CA SER A 270 23.39 19.69 8.45
C SER A 270 22.66 19.38 7.15
N GLY A 271 23.02 18.27 6.50
CA GLY A 271 22.53 17.93 5.16
C GLY A 271 23.10 18.80 4.05
N ALA A 272 22.61 18.62 2.82
CA ALA A 272 23.00 19.40 1.65
C ALA A 272 21.89 19.44 0.58
N LEU A 273 21.94 20.46 -0.28
CA LEU A 273 21.12 20.57 -1.49
C LEU A 273 21.99 20.44 -2.73
N LYS A 274 21.35 20.08 -3.85
CA LYS A 274 21.91 20.21 -5.20
C LYS A 274 20.96 21.00 -6.09
N ILE A 275 21.50 21.70 -7.09
CA ILE A 275 20.75 22.50 -8.06
C ILE A 275 20.90 21.89 -9.45
N TYR A 276 19.85 21.95 -10.26
CA TYR A 276 19.78 21.39 -11.62
C TYR A 276 19.14 22.38 -12.60
N ASP A 277 19.50 22.25 -13.88
CA ASP A 277 18.90 22.99 -15.00
C ASP A 277 17.50 22.47 -15.42
N SER A 278 17.16 21.22 -15.07
CA SER A 278 15.89 20.56 -15.43
C SER A 278 15.34 19.65 -14.30
N GLU A 279 14.00 19.55 -14.24
CA GLU A 279 13.25 18.65 -13.34
C GLU A 279 13.56 17.16 -13.60
N PHE A 280 13.80 16.83 -14.87
CA PHE A 280 14.08 15.48 -15.38
C PHE A 280 15.39 15.52 -16.18
N ASP A 281 16.26 14.52 -15.99
CA ASP A 281 17.52 14.29 -16.72
C ASP A 281 18.49 15.51 -16.82
N GLY A 282 18.32 16.52 -15.96
CA GLY A 282 19.14 17.74 -15.95
C GLY A 282 20.58 17.54 -15.46
N ASN A 283 21.43 18.52 -15.77
CA ASN A 283 22.82 18.61 -15.31
C ASN A 283 22.89 19.25 -13.92
N GLU A 284 23.78 18.74 -13.06
CA GLU A 284 24.03 19.31 -11.74
C GLU A 284 24.82 20.63 -11.86
N ILE A 285 24.32 21.67 -11.20
CA ILE A 285 24.93 22.99 -11.13
C ILE A 285 25.56 23.16 -9.75
N ALA A 286 26.88 23.33 -9.72
CA ALA A 286 27.63 23.51 -8.48
C ALA A 286 27.21 24.78 -7.72
N LEU A 287 27.00 24.63 -6.41
CA LEU A 287 26.88 25.74 -5.46
C LEU A 287 28.26 26.08 -4.86
N PRO A 288 28.54 27.36 -4.56
CA PRO A 288 27.69 28.53 -4.80
C PRO A 288 27.71 28.97 -6.26
N MET A 289 26.52 29.16 -6.84
CA MET A 289 26.33 29.52 -8.24
C MET A 289 26.42 31.04 -8.42
N ARG A 290 27.21 31.49 -9.41
CA ARG A 290 27.36 32.91 -9.77
C ARG A 290 26.68 33.20 -11.11
N ILE A 291 25.62 34.01 -11.08
CA ILE A 291 24.78 34.32 -12.22
C ILE A 291 25.07 35.76 -12.67
N SER A 292 25.42 35.97 -13.95
CA SER A 292 25.65 37.32 -14.46
C SER A 292 24.40 38.19 -14.33
N ARG A 293 24.52 39.40 -13.76
CA ARG A 293 23.42 40.35 -13.58
C ARG A 293 22.61 40.57 -14.86
N SER A 294 23.31 40.76 -15.97
CA SER A 294 22.74 40.92 -17.32
C SER A 294 21.85 39.78 -17.80
N SER A 295 21.97 38.58 -17.21
CA SER A 295 21.19 37.39 -17.58
C SER A 295 19.89 37.21 -16.79
N LEU A 296 19.58 38.11 -15.84
CA LEU A 296 18.32 38.18 -15.10
C LEU A 296 17.43 39.35 -15.58
N SER A 297 17.46 39.64 -16.88
CA SER A 297 16.45 40.43 -17.58
C SER A 297 15.09 39.71 -17.68
N VAL A 298 15.11 38.39 -17.54
CA VAL A 298 13.96 37.48 -17.42
C VAL A 298 14.11 36.62 -16.16
N ASN A 299 13.01 36.05 -15.68
CA ASN A 299 13.05 35.07 -14.59
C ASN A 299 13.86 33.84 -15.01
N LYS A 300 14.52 33.18 -14.06
CA LYS A 300 15.28 31.94 -14.29
C LYS A 300 14.81 30.83 -13.37
N VAL A 301 14.33 29.75 -13.96
CA VAL A 301 13.90 28.53 -13.25
C VAL A 301 15.12 27.63 -13.02
N TYR A 302 15.20 27.07 -11.82
CA TYR A 302 16.15 26.03 -11.44
C TYR A 302 15.43 24.97 -10.60
N TRP A 303 16.08 23.82 -10.39
CA TRP A 303 15.47 22.65 -9.78
C TRP A 303 16.32 22.11 -8.63
N VAL A 304 15.71 21.72 -7.52
CA VAL A 304 16.38 21.41 -6.25
C VAL A 304 16.08 19.99 -5.77
N GLU A 305 17.12 19.24 -5.42
CA GLU A 305 17.03 17.93 -4.76
C GLU A 305 17.83 17.90 -3.44
N GLY A 306 17.52 16.92 -2.57
CA GLY A 306 18.32 16.64 -1.38
C GLY A 306 19.63 15.94 -1.75
N GLY A 307 20.77 16.60 -1.53
CA GLY A 307 22.10 16.02 -1.80
C GLY A 307 22.63 15.17 -0.64
N ALA A 308 22.38 15.58 0.60
CA ALA A 308 22.71 14.82 1.81
C ALA A 308 21.65 15.04 2.90
N VAL A 309 21.43 14.04 3.75
CA VAL A 309 20.35 14.03 4.75
C VAL A 309 20.67 14.97 5.92
N ALA A 310 19.72 15.84 6.28
CA ALA A 310 19.83 16.72 7.45
C ALA A 310 19.50 15.99 8.76
N ASP A 311 19.95 16.50 9.91
CA ASP A 311 19.61 15.93 11.22
C ASP A 311 18.26 16.40 11.79
N MET A 312 17.75 17.56 11.37
CA MET A 312 16.43 18.08 11.75
C MET A 312 15.87 19.06 10.70
N LEU A 313 14.60 19.45 10.87
CA LEU A 313 13.87 20.34 9.98
C LEU A 313 14.60 21.69 9.76
N GLY A 314 14.62 22.15 8.52
CA GLY A 314 15.05 23.50 8.14
C GLY A 314 16.53 23.82 8.29
N ARG A 315 17.40 22.81 8.43
CA ARG A 315 18.86 22.96 8.68
C ARG A 315 19.70 23.44 7.48
N ILE A 316 19.09 23.53 6.31
CA ILE A 316 19.72 24.05 5.09
C ILE A 316 19.01 25.34 4.70
N ILE A 317 19.76 26.41 4.46
CA ILE A 317 19.24 27.71 4.03
C ILE A 317 19.76 27.98 2.62
N LEU A 318 18.86 28.00 1.64
CA LEU A 318 19.21 28.45 0.28
C LEU A 318 18.96 29.97 0.22
N SER A 319 20.00 30.75 -0.09
CA SER A 319 19.95 32.22 -0.12
C SER A 319 20.33 32.80 -1.47
N VAL A 320 19.69 33.91 -1.82
CA VAL A 320 20.06 34.78 -2.94
C VAL A 320 20.82 35.98 -2.39
N GLY A 321 21.90 36.33 -3.09
CA GLY A 321 22.81 37.39 -2.70
C GLY A 321 23.46 38.10 -3.89
N LEU A 322 24.49 38.89 -3.59
CA LEU A 322 25.23 39.71 -4.53
C LEU A 322 26.73 39.49 -4.34
N ASP A 323 27.43 39.20 -5.43
CA ASP A 323 28.88 39.06 -5.48
C ASP A 323 29.47 39.97 -6.57
N ARG A 324 30.76 40.28 -6.50
CA ARG A 324 31.48 41.05 -7.52
C ARG A 324 32.94 40.63 -7.63
N ASP A 325 33.52 40.93 -8.78
CA ASP A 325 34.94 40.70 -9.02
C ASP A 325 35.81 41.61 -8.11
N ALA A 326 37.04 41.18 -7.83
CA ALA A 326 37.95 41.83 -6.90
C ALA A 326 38.42 43.23 -7.38
N GLY A 327 38.60 44.15 -6.43
CA GLY A 327 39.07 45.52 -6.66
C GLY A 327 38.43 46.52 -5.70
N GLY A 328 39.07 47.68 -5.50
CA GLY A 328 38.63 48.68 -4.52
C GLY A 328 38.74 48.16 -3.07
N VAL A 329 37.79 48.56 -2.21
CA VAL A 329 37.65 48.04 -0.84
C VAL A 329 37.50 46.50 -0.90
N PRO A 330 38.21 45.72 -0.06
CA PRO A 330 38.04 44.26 0.02
C PRO A 330 36.59 43.89 0.32
N ASN A 331 36.02 42.96 -0.45
CA ASN A 331 34.59 42.63 -0.38
C ASN A 331 34.30 41.20 0.11
N SER A 332 33.20 41.06 0.86
CA SER A 332 32.54 39.78 1.13
C SER A 332 31.24 39.68 0.30
N PRO A 333 30.89 38.50 -0.27
CA PRO A 333 29.61 38.34 -0.95
C PRO A 333 28.45 38.60 0.01
N LYS A 334 27.49 39.43 -0.41
CA LYS A 334 26.35 39.84 0.43
C LYS A 334 25.22 38.84 0.27
N ILE A 335 24.78 38.24 1.36
CA ILE A 335 23.82 37.11 1.39
C ILE A 335 22.49 37.53 2.02
N PHE A 336 21.52 36.60 2.04
CA PHE A 336 20.19 36.75 2.64
C PHE A 336 19.32 37.91 2.09
N GLY A 337 19.45 38.26 0.81
CA GLY A 337 18.50 39.17 0.15
C GLY A 337 17.09 38.58 0.02
N ASP A 338 17.03 37.29 -0.30
CA ASP A 338 15.87 36.40 -0.17
C ASP A 338 16.43 35.03 0.22
N TRP A 339 15.77 34.30 1.11
CA TRP A 339 16.20 32.97 1.51
C TRP A 339 15.03 32.07 1.90
N ALA A 340 15.25 30.76 1.86
CA ALA A 340 14.28 29.77 2.31
C ALA A 340 14.95 28.57 2.99
N LYS A 341 14.28 28.02 4.00
CA LYS A 341 14.68 26.77 4.66
C LYS A 341 14.34 25.56 3.81
N PHE A 342 15.21 24.57 3.85
CA PHE A 342 15.02 23.26 3.26
C PHE A 342 15.37 22.15 4.28
N THR A 343 14.68 21.02 4.13
CA THR A 343 15.03 19.76 4.82
C THR A 343 15.25 18.68 3.78
N SER A 344 16.40 18.02 3.82
CA SER A 344 16.69 16.84 3.01
C SER A 344 16.53 15.60 3.89
N VAL A 345 15.62 14.68 3.53
CA VAL A 345 15.25 13.49 4.30
C VAL A 345 15.34 12.22 3.47
N GLU A 346 15.39 11.05 4.10
CA GLU A 346 15.56 9.76 3.41
C GLU A 346 14.78 8.68 4.16
N ILE A 347 13.83 8.02 3.49
CA ILE A 347 13.14 6.86 4.04
C ILE A 347 14.07 5.65 3.91
N SER A 348 14.54 5.14 5.05
CA SER A 348 15.57 4.09 5.16
C SER A 348 15.04 2.67 5.33
N ASP A 349 13.81 2.54 5.82
CA ASP A 349 13.18 1.29 6.21
C ASP A 349 11.67 1.45 6.09
N VAL A 350 11.02 0.53 5.38
CA VAL A 350 9.56 0.44 5.24
C VAL A 350 9.22 -1.02 5.49
N ARG A 351 8.33 -1.32 6.44
CA ARG A 351 7.97 -2.72 6.70
C ARG A 351 6.65 -2.93 7.41
N LEU A 352 6.11 -4.11 7.16
CA LEU A 352 5.12 -4.77 7.99
C LEU A 352 5.84 -5.42 9.18
N LYS A 353 5.58 -4.96 10.40
CA LYS A 353 6.03 -5.62 11.64
C LYS A 353 4.84 -6.30 12.31
N VAL A 354 4.76 -7.61 12.13
CA VAL A 354 3.92 -8.48 12.97
C VAL A 354 4.74 -8.90 14.19
N ILE A 355 4.17 -8.78 15.39
CA ILE A 355 4.72 -9.39 16.59
C ILE A 355 3.94 -10.68 16.82
N ALA A 356 4.63 -11.82 16.73
CA ALA A 356 4.05 -13.11 17.06
C ALA A 356 3.89 -13.23 18.59
N ASP A 357 2.67 -13.52 19.04
CA ASP A 357 2.43 -14.01 20.39
C ASP A 357 2.50 -15.56 20.34
N ALA A 358 3.24 -16.20 21.24
CA ALA A 358 3.61 -17.62 21.13
C ALA A 358 2.41 -18.59 21.16
N ASP A 359 1.34 -18.22 21.87
CA ASP A 359 0.14 -19.05 22.08
C ASP A 359 -0.91 -18.90 20.96
N LYS A 360 -0.51 -18.42 19.77
CA LYS A 360 -1.43 -18.08 18.66
C LYS A 360 -0.91 -18.51 17.30
N VAL A 361 -1.84 -18.69 16.37
CA VAL A 361 -1.53 -19.08 15.00
C VAL A 361 -0.78 -17.97 14.25
N GLU A 362 0.27 -18.37 13.52
CA GLU A 362 1.07 -17.45 12.72
C GLU A 362 0.26 -16.89 11.55
N VAL A 363 -0.05 -15.59 11.61
CA VAL A 363 -0.73 -14.80 10.56
C VAL A 363 0.20 -14.32 9.45
N TRP A 364 1.52 -14.39 9.65
CA TRP A 364 2.54 -13.88 8.75
C TRP A 364 3.76 -14.80 8.71
N ASP A 365 3.77 -15.71 7.74
CA ASP A 365 4.94 -16.57 7.44
C ASP A 365 5.90 -15.77 6.57
N VAL A 366 6.85 -15.10 7.23
CA VAL A 366 7.86 -14.24 6.59
C VAL A 366 8.80 -15.01 5.65
N ASN A 367 8.99 -16.32 5.87
CA ASN A 367 9.91 -17.13 5.07
C ASN A 367 9.31 -17.53 3.71
N ARG A 368 7.98 -17.58 3.63
CA ARG A 368 7.22 -17.83 2.39
C ARG A 368 6.45 -16.59 1.90
N GLU A 369 6.63 -15.45 2.56
CA GLU A 369 5.95 -14.18 2.34
C GLU A 369 4.41 -14.27 2.35
N ARG A 370 3.84 -15.17 3.18
CA ARG A 370 2.39 -15.45 3.22
C ARG A 370 1.70 -14.71 4.36
N PHE A 371 0.69 -13.91 4.04
CA PHE A 371 -0.22 -13.33 5.02
C PHE A 371 -1.57 -14.05 4.99
N TYR A 372 -1.98 -14.60 6.14
CA TYR A 372 -3.17 -15.43 6.25
C TYR A 372 -4.40 -14.61 6.63
N VAL A 373 -5.23 -14.25 5.64
CA VAL A 373 -6.31 -13.25 5.77
C VAL A 373 -7.61 -13.76 6.43
N ASN A 374 -7.58 -14.87 7.16
CA ASN A 374 -8.78 -15.51 7.74
C ASN A 374 -8.65 -15.97 9.21
N LEU A 375 -7.53 -15.72 9.89
CA LEU A 375 -7.25 -16.33 11.19
C LEU A 375 -7.84 -15.56 12.39
N ASP A 376 -8.26 -14.31 12.17
CA ASP A 376 -8.75 -13.40 13.21
C ASP A 376 -10.29 -13.21 13.23
N GLY A 377 -11.01 -13.68 12.21
CA GLY A 377 -12.44 -13.35 11.95
C GLY A 377 -12.65 -12.47 10.70
N ALA A 378 -13.77 -12.65 10.01
CA ALA A 378 -13.95 -12.36 8.58
C ALA A 378 -13.30 -11.07 8.03
N ASP A 379 -13.88 -9.89 8.28
CA ASP A 379 -13.35 -8.65 7.70
C ASP A 379 -12.12 -8.12 8.44
N ASP A 380 -12.04 -8.34 9.75
CA ASP A 380 -10.98 -7.75 10.56
C ASP A 380 -9.62 -8.45 10.32
N ALA A 381 -9.60 -9.71 9.87
CA ALA A 381 -8.38 -10.45 9.55
C ALA A 381 -7.55 -9.85 8.39
N ARG A 382 -8.15 -8.98 7.57
CA ARG A 382 -7.48 -8.25 6.46
C ARG A 382 -6.89 -6.90 6.87
N ASN A 383 -7.32 -6.36 8.00
CA ASN A 383 -6.88 -5.06 8.49
C ASN A 383 -5.46 -5.16 9.09
N LEU A 384 -4.53 -4.35 8.58
CA LEU A 384 -3.12 -4.33 9.01
C LEU A 384 -2.93 -3.42 10.25
N LYS A 385 -3.61 -3.77 11.34
CA LYS A 385 -3.65 -3.05 12.61
C LYS A 385 -3.38 -3.95 13.82
N ASP A 386 -2.91 -3.34 14.91
CA ASP A 386 -2.94 -3.94 16.23
C ASP A 386 -4.38 -4.28 16.65
N LYS A 387 -4.55 -5.42 17.33
CA LYS A 387 -5.82 -5.86 17.90
C LYS A 387 -5.64 -6.41 19.32
N PRO A 388 -6.36 -5.89 20.32
CA PRO A 388 -6.39 -6.46 21.66
C PRO A 388 -6.73 -7.96 21.62
N GLY A 389 -5.99 -8.77 22.38
CA GLY A 389 -6.21 -10.21 22.48
C GLY A 389 -5.82 -11.05 21.25
N GLN A 390 -5.71 -10.47 20.05
CA GLN A 390 -5.44 -11.23 18.80
C GLN A 390 -3.99 -11.09 18.33
N ARG A 391 -3.63 -10.00 17.63
CA ARG A 391 -2.31 -9.82 17.01
C ARG A 391 -1.83 -8.37 17.12
N LYS A 392 -0.51 -8.17 17.06
CA LYS A 392 0.07 -6.83 16.91
C LYS A 392 0.68 -6.70 15.51
N VAL A 393 0.18 -5.75 14.74
CA VAL A 393 0.56 -5.50 13.34
C VAL A 393 0.75 -4.01 13.19
N LYS A 394 1.99 -3.60 12.95
CA LYS A 394 2.36 -2.21 12.70
C LYS A 394 2.97 -2.07 11.33
N ILE A 395 2.39 -1.20 10.51
CA ILE A 395 3.02 -0.68 9.31
C ILE A 395 3.81 0.54 9.72
N PHE A 396 5.08 0.62 9.35
CA PHE A 396 5.84 1.85 9.52
C PHE A 396 6.86 2.11 8.42
N ALA A 397 7.19 3.39 8.30
CA ALA A 397 8.30 3.91 7.51
C ALA A 397 9.20 4.71 8.45
N LYS A 398 10.51 4.53 8.35
CA LYS A 398 11.49 5.17 9.21
C LYS A 398 12.52 5.95 8.39
N LEU A 399 12.74 7.20 8.78
CA LEU A 399 13.79 8.05 8.23
C LEU A 399 15.19 7.62 8.73
N SER A 400 16.24 7.82 7.92
CA SER A 400 17.63 7.54 8.33
C SER A 400 18.15 8.47 9.44
N LYS A 401 17.42 9.55 9.73
CA LYS A 401 17.65 10.51 10.81
C LYS A 401 16.35 10.70 11.63
N LYS A 402 16.49 10.98 12.93
CA LYS A 402 15.37 11.21 13.84
C LYS A 402 14.77 12.61 13.60
N ILE A 403 13.82 12.72 12.68
CA ILE A 403 13.14 13.98 12.35
C ILE A 403 11.64 13.80 12.53
N PRO A 404 10.99 14.47 13.50
CA PRO A 404 9.55 14.43 13.69
C PRO A 404 8.80 15.26 12.63
N ASP A 405 7.47 15.15 12.65
CA ASP A 405 6.50 15.94 11.85
C ASP A 405 6.56 15.80 10.32
N VAL A 406 7.48 14.99 9.77
CA VAL A 406 7.56 14.70 8.33
C VAL A 406 6.38 13.83 7.91
N VAL A 407 5.60 14.28 6.92
CA VAL A 407 4.44 13.55 6.40
C VAL A 407 4.88 12.47 5.42
N ILE A 408 4.56 11.21 5.74
CA ILE A 408 4.83 10.02 4.93
C ILE A 408 3.49 9.39 4.51
N HIS A 409 3.34 9.10 3.21
CA HIS A 409 2.22 8.32 2.67
C HIS A 409 2.61 6.84 2.53
N PHE A 410 1.63 5.95 2.65
CA PHE A 410 1.78 4.50 2.61
C PHE A 410 0.86 3.88 1.57
N CYS A 411 1.38 3.05 0.67
CA CYS A 411 0.59 2.36 -0.35
C CYS A 411 0.83 0.84 -0.38
N LEU A 412 -0.20 0.11 -0.81
CA LEU A 412 -0.17 -1.33 -1.06
C LEU A 412 0.02 -1.56 -2.56
N VAL A 413 1.24 -1.35 -3.05
CA VAL A 413 1.55 -1.48 -4.49
C VAL A 413 1.25 -2.91 -4.96
N PRO A 414 0.28 -3.12 -5.87
CA PRO A 414 0.02 -4.45 -6.43
C PRO A 414 1.19 -4.88 -7.32
N ASP A 415 1.59 -6.15 -7.25
CA ASP A 415 2.43 -6.75 -8.28
C ASP A 415 1.69 -6.68 -9.62
N LYS A 416 2.38 -6.33 -10.71
CA LYS A 416 1.78 -6.20 -12.05
C LYS A 416 0.99 -7.43 -12.47
N LYS A 417 1.37 -8.60 -11.96
CA LYS A 417 0.75 -9.88 -12.26
C LYS A 417 -0.60 -10.08 -11.59
N ASN A 418 -1.01 -9.28 -10.60
CA ASN A 418 -2.35 -9.34 -10.03
C ASN A 418 -3.45 -9.04 -11.07
N TRP A 419 -3.09 -8.42 -12.21
CA TRP A 419 -3.99 -8.17 -13.32
C TRP A 419 -3.85 -9.19 -14.47
N GLU A 420 -2.94 -10.15 -14.35
CA GLU A 420 -2.73 -11.22 -15.32
C GLU A 420 -3.55 -12.46 -14.94
N LYS A 421 -4.56 -12.83 -15.74
CA LYS A 421 -5.37 -14.06 -15.54
C LYS A 421 -4.53 -15.34 -15.40
N ALA A 422 -3.29 -15.36 -15.89
CA ALA A 422 -2.36 -16.48 -15.77
C ALA A 422 -1.63 -16.56 -14.41
N HIS A 423 -1.53 -15.46 -13.66
CA HIS A 423 -0.78 -15.44 -12.39
C HIS A 423 -1.55 -16.03 -11.21
N TRP A 424 -2.87 -15.80 -11.18
CA TRP A 424 -3.79 -16.46 -10.26
C TRP A 424 -3.90 -17.93 -10.69
N GLY A 425 -2.85 -18.70 -10.36
CA GLY A 425 -2.38 -19.87 -11.11
C GLY A 425 -3.44 -20.83 -11.62
N ASN A 426 -3.67 -20.76 -12.94
CA ASN A 426 -4.68 -21.44 -13.73
C ASN A 426 -6.14 -21.33 -13.24
N ASP A 427 -7.01 -21.21 -14.24
CA ASP A 427 -8.44 -21.38 -14.15
C ASP A 427 -9.13 -20.29 -13.30
N LEU A 428 -9.45 -19.18 -13.98
CA LEU A 428 -10.43 -18.16 -13.58
C LEU A 428 -11.52 -18.04 -14.66
N PRO A 429 -12.78 -17.76 -14.31
CA PRO A 429 -13.82 -17.53 -15.30
C PRO A 429 -13.46 -16.34 -16.20
N ASN A 430 -13.60 -16.49 -17.52
CA ASN A 430 -13.28 -15.38 -18.42
C ASN A 430 -14.18 -14.15 -18.22
N THR A 431 -15.33 -14.34 -17.58
CA THR A 431 -16.31 -13.34 -17.13
C THR A 431 -15.90 -12.56 -15.87
N TRP A 432 -14.80 -12.92 -15.20
CA TRP A 432 -14.19 -12.04 -14.18
C TRP A 432 -13.54 -10.83 -14.87
N GLU A 433 -14.19 -9.68 -14.71
CA GLU A 433 -13.67 -8.34 -15.00
C GLU A 433 -13.38 -7.63 -13.67
N PHE A 434 -12.21 -7.01 -13.52
CA PHE A 434 -11.76 -6.45 -12.25
C PHE A 434 -12.69 -5.32 -11.77
N LYS A 435 -13.22 -4.51 -12.70
CA LYS A 435 -14.21 -3.45 -12.41
C LYS A 435 -15.46 -3.95 -11.67
N ASN A 436 -15.91 -5.19 -11.91
CA ASN A 436 -17.17 -5.71 -11.38
C ASN A 436 -17.03 -6.29 -9.97
N ILE A 437 -15.80 -6.61 -9.53
CA ILE A 437 -15.50 -7.16 -8.20
C ILE A 437 -15.79 -6.11 -7.12
N ASP A 438 -16.61 -6.47 -6.12
CA ASP A 438 -17.01 -5.61 -4.99
C ASP A 438 -15.76 -5.00 -4.30
N ARG A 439 -15.76 -3.67 -4.12
CA ARG A 439 -14.64 -2.91 -3.58
C ARG A 439 -14.17 -3.46 -2.22
N LYS A 440 -15.06 -4.04 -1.40
CA LYS A 440 -14.68 -4.62 -0.11
C LYS A 440 -13.82 -5.88 -0.20
N LEU A 441 -13.76 -6.51 -1.38
CA LEU A 441 -12.88 -7.66 -1.67
C LEU A 441 -11.47 -7.22 -2.10
N LYS A 442 -11.33 -5.99 -2.59
CA LYS A 442 -10.05 -5.38 -3.01
C LYS A 442 -9.27 -4.84 -1.80
N HIS A 443 -8.05 -4.39 -2.04
CA HIS A 443 -7.24 -3.68 -1.04
C HIS A 443 -7.77 -2.26 -0.78
N ILE A 444 -7.41 -1.70 0.38
CA ILE A 444 -7.68 -0.30 0.74
C ILE A 444 -6.40 0.31 1.32
N ASP A 445 -5.88 1.33 0.64
CA ASP A 445 -4.75 2.16 1.07
C ASP A 445 -5.02 3.67 0.87
N LYS A 446 -6.27 4.02 0.57
CA LYS A 446 -6.81 5.36 0.34
C LYS A 446 -8.12 5.54 1.09
N SER A 447 -8.48 6.78 1.42
CA SER A 447 -9.76 7.11 2.06
C SER A 447 -10.97 6.89 1.15
N ASP A 448 -10.78 7.09 -0.15
CA ASP A 448 -11.69 6.77 -1.25
C ASP A 448 -10.83 6.11 -2.34
N PRO A 449 -11.27 5.02 -2.99
CA PRO A 449 -10.46 4.32 -4.00
C PRO A 449 -10.05 5.18 -5.20
N GLU A 450 -10.84 6.20 -5.55
CA GLU A 450 -10.54 7.07 -6.68
C GLU A 450 -9.48 8.13 -6.35
N ASN A 451 -9.30 8.50 -5.08
CA ASN A 451 -8.36 9.55 -4.68
C ASN A 451 -6.94 9.28 -5.18
N LEU A 452 -6.24 10.30 -5.65
CA LEU A 452 -4.83 10.18 -6.02
C LEU A 452 -3.96 9.78 -4.81
N MET A 453 -4.15 10.47 -3.68
CA MET A 453 -3.27 10.36 -2.52
C MET A 453 -3.67 9.20 -1.59
N HIS A 454 -2.69 8.35 -1.28
CA HIS A 454 -2.80 7.28 -0.29
C HIS A 454 -2.87 7.83 1.14
N PHE A 455 -3.24 6.99 2.12
CA PHE A 455 -3.22 7.40 3.52
C PHE A 455 -1.81 7.80 3.99
N SER A 456 -1.75 8.72 4.95
CA SER A 456 -0.48 9.21 5.53
C SER A 456 -0.47 9.23 7.05
N ALA A 457 0.74 9.30 7.59
CA ALA A 457 1.04 9.59 8.98
C ALA A 457 2.25 10.55 9.06
N LYS A 458 2.44 11.19 10.21
CA LYS A 458 3.64 11.97 10.52
C LYS A 458 4.69 11.09 11.20
N THR A 459 5.96 11.45 11.07
CA THR A 459 7.03 10.88 11.89
C THR A 459 6.99 11.38 13.34
N ASP A 460 7.39 10.51 14.26
CA ASP A 460 7.62 10.80 15.67
C ASP A 460 9.05 11.26 15.97
N GLU A 461 9.37 11.45 17.26
CA GLU A 461 10.71 11.78 17.79
C GLU A 461 11.81 10.77 17.38
N ASP A 462 11.45 9.54 17.00
CA ASP A 462 12.39 8.51 16.51
C ASP A 462 12.54 8.51 14.97
N GLY A 463 11.85 9.42 14.28
CA GLY A 463 11.79 9.51 12.82
C GLY A 463 10.90 8.43 12.19
N VAL A 464 9.94 7.89 12.94
CA VAL A 464 9.08 6.77 12.52
C VAL A 464 7.64 7.25 12.31
N ALA A 465 7.09 7.01 11.12
CA ALA A 465 5.67 7.18 10.84
C ALA A 465 4.97 5.82 10.90
N VAL A 466 3.82 5.73 11.57
CA VAL A 466 3.08 4.48 11.81
C VAL A 466 1.63 4.62 11.34
N ILE A 467 1.07 3.56 10.75
CA ILE A 467 -0.33 3.54 10.30
C ILE A 467 -1.01 2.18 10.51
N ASP A 468 -2.35 2.22 10.67
CA ASP A 468 -3.25 1.09 10.98
C ASP A 468 -4.43 0.95 9.98
N LYS A 469 -4.49 1.82 8.95
CA LYS A 469 -5.63 1.97 8.03
C LYS A 469 -5.56 1.10 6.76
N LEU A 470 -4.44 0.41 6.51
CA LEU A 470 -4.30 -0.40 5.30
C LEU A 470 -5.07 -1.72 5.46
N VAL A 471 -5.75 -2.13 4.39
CA VAL A 471 -6.54 -3.37 4.33
C VAL A 471 -6.10 -4.19 3.13
N LEU A 472 -5.74 -5.45 3.36
CA LEU A 472 -5.38 -6.38 2.31
C LEU A 472 -6.61 -6.86 1.51
N SER A 473 -6.35 -7.23 0.26
CA SER A 473 -7.32 -7.93 -0.59
C SER A 473 -7.79 -9.24 0.06
N ARG A 474 -9.03 -9.64 -0.23
CA ARG A 474 -9.58 -10.97 0.09
C ARG A 474 -9.24 -11.99 -1.00
N ILE A 475 -8.72 -11.58 -2.16
CA ILE A 475 -8.43 -12.48 -3.30
C ILE A 475 -7.15 -13.27 -3.02
N GLY A 476 -7.28 -14.59 -2.92
CA GLY A 476 -6.18 -15.54 -2.70
C GLY A 476 -5.27 -15.63 -3.93
N GLY A 477 -4.00 -15.29 -3.74
CA GLY A 477 -3.00 -15.18 -4.79
C GLY A 477 -2.68 -13.77 -5.26
N ASP A 478 -3.37 -12.73 -4.75
CA ASP A 478 -2.88 -11.36 -4.88
C ASP A 478 -1.52 -11.20 -4.18
N VAL A 479 -0.66 -10.37 -4.75
CA VAL A 479 0.66 -10.03 -4.22
C VAL A 479 0.81 -8.52 -4.09
N PHE A 480 1.22 -8.03 -2.93
CA PHE A 480 1.46 -6.62 -2.68
C PHE A 480 2.90 -6.38 -2.24
N THR A 481 3.46 -5.22 -2.57
CA THR A 481 4.67 -4.70 -1.94
C THR A 481 4.28 -3.46 -1.16
N LEU A 482 4.49 -3.45 0.15
CA LEU A 482 4.28 -2.24 0.96
C LEU A 482 5.31 -1.19 0.52
N ALA A 483 4.87 0.05 0.30
CA ALA A 483 5.76 1.15 -0.06
C ALA A 483 5.40 2.45 0.66
N ALA A 484 6.34 3.39 0.69
CA ALA A 484 6.16 4.72 1.27
C ALA A 484 6.84 5.83 0.44
N TYR A 485 6.31 7.05 0.57
CA TYR A 485 6.84 8.26 -0.08
C TYR A 485 6.51 9.52 0.73
N LEU A 486 7.23 10.62 0.53
CA LEU A 486 6.97 11.88 1.22
C LEU A 486 5.68 12.53 0.71
N GLY A 487 4.90 13.16 1.58
CA GLY A 487 3.72 13.96 1.16
C GLY A 487 4.05 15.17 0.29
N GLN A 488 5.34 15.53 0.18
CA GLN A 488 5.83 16.58 -0.71
C GLN A 488 6.26 16.05 -2.10
N ASP A 489 6.21 14.73 -2.33
CA ASP A 489 6.53 14.03 -3.59
C ASP A 489 5.30 13.27 -4.17
N PRO A 490 4.15 13.93 -4.38
CA PRO A 490 2.86 13.30 -4.73
C PRO A 490 2.86 12.61 -6.11
N HIS A 491 3.86 12.87 -6.95
CA HIS A 491 4.02 12.16 -8.22
C HIS A 491 4.28 10.66 -8.02
N LEU A 492 4.83 10.24 -6.88
CA LEU A 492 5.06 8.83 -6.52
C LEU A 492 3.73 8.10 -6.24
N ALA A 493 2.64 8.82 -5.96
CA ALA A 493 1.29 8.26 -5.87
C ALA A 493 0.80 7.68 -7.22
N LYS A 494 1.46 8.02 -8.33
CA LYS A 494 1.15 7.52 -9.68
C LYS A 494 1.85 6.20 -10.04
N TYR A 495 2.58 5.56 -9.11
CA TYR A 495 3.35 4.35 -9.42
C TYR A 495 2.46 3.17 -9.85
N VAL A 496 2.91 2.43 -10.86
CA VAL A 496 2.32 1.16 -11.32
C VAL A 496 3.47 0.21 -11.67
N ASP A 497 3.50 -1.00 -11.09
CA ASP A 497 4.50 -2.02 -11.42
C ASP A 497 4.37 -2.47 -12.89
N GLY A 498 5.50 -2.80 -13.52
CA GLY A 498 5.56 -3.25 -14.91
C GLY A 498 5.25 -2.20 -15.99
N HIS A 499 4.63 -1.08 -15.66
CA HIS A 499 4.25 -0.05 -16.63
C HIS A 499 5.45 0.78 -17.08
N VAL A 500 5.64 0.93 -18.41
CA VAL A 500 6.80 1.60 -19.04
C VAL A 500 7.18 2.93 -18.38
N ASP A 501 6.22 3.88 -18.24
CA ASP A 501 6.52 5.20 -17.66
C ASP A 501 6.19 5.33 -16.16
N LEU A 502 5.04 4.83 -15.70
CA LEU A 502 4.64 4.93 -14.30
C LEU A 502 5.56 4.17 -13.34
N SER A 503 6.21 3.07 -13.75
CA SER A 503 7.19 2.35 -12.92
C SER A 503 8.47 3.15 -12.64
N LYS A 504 8.73 4.23 -13.39
CA LYS A 504 9.84 5.17 -13.13
C LYS A 504 9.60 6.01 -11.87
N LYS A 505 8.35 6.15 -11.42
CA LYS A 505 7.94 6.98 -10.26
C LYS A 505 8.02 6.16 -8.96
N LYS A 506 9.16 5.52 -8.73
CA LYS A 506 9.34 4.43 -7.76
C LYS A 506 9.33 4.93 -6.29
N PRO A 507 8.37 4.51 -5.44
CA PRO A 507 8.41 4.79 -4.00
C PRO A 507 9.47 3.92 -3.29
N VAL A 508 9.74 4.20 -2.01
CA VAL A 508 10.62 3.35 -1.19
C VAL A 508 9.84 2.10 -0.77
N PHE A 509 10.31 0.93 -1.19
CA PHE A 509 9.66 -0.36 -0.95
C PHE A 509 10.14 -1.03 0.35
N ALA A 510 9.25 -1.84 0.93
CA ALA A 510 9.64 -2.87 1.87
C ALA A 510 10.48 -3.96 1.21
N ALA A 511 11.34 -4.61 2.00
CA ALA A 511 12.17 -5.72 1.54
C ALA A 511 11.37 -7.00 1.20
N ASN A 512 10.21 -7.17 1.83
CA ASN A 512 9.33 -8.32 1.62
C ASN A 512 8.09 -7.96 0.80
N LYS A 513 7.64 -8.91 -0.03
CA LYS A 513 6.29 -8.91 -0.60
C LYS A 513 5.29 -9.47 0.41
N ILE A 514 4.00 -9.36 0.10
CA ILE A 514 2.87 -9.87 0.89
C ILE A 514 1.97 -10.65 -0.06
N HIS A 515 2.04 -11.98 -0.02
CA HIS A 515 1.14 -12.87 -0.76
C HIS A 515 -0.11 -13.17 0.06
N ILE A 516 -1.29 -13.00 -0.53
CA ILE A 516 -2.57 -13.28 0.14
C ILE A 516 -2.84 -14.78 0.15
N TRP A 517 -2.88 -15.36 1.35
CA TRP A 517 -3.16 -16.77 1.61
C TRP A 517 -4.29 -16.93 2.63
N ARG A 518 -4.81 -18.15 2.74
CA ARG A 518 -5.66 -18.62 3.84
C ARG A 518 -5.00 -19.81 4.53
N LYS A 519 -5.40 -20.08 5.77
CA LYS A 519 -5.00 -21.27 6.52
C LYS A 519 -6.17 -21.79 7.34
N PHE A 520 -6.36 -23.10 7.32
CA PHE A 520 -7.29 -23.80 8.22
C PHE A 520 -6.71 -25.17 8.58
N HIS A 521 -7.24 -25.74 9.67
CA HIS A 521 -6.67 -26.91 10.29
C HIS A 521 -7.60 -28.13 10.19
N LEU A 522 -7.02 -29.32 10.16
CA LEU A 522 -7.77 -30.59 10.08
C LEU A 522 -7.33 -31.53 11.21
N GLN A 523 -8.27 -31.90 12.08
CA GLN A 523 -8.17 -33.06 12.97
C GLN A 523 -8.68 -34.30 12.25
N TYR A 524 -8.01 -35.44 12.43
CA TYR A 524 -8.49 -36.75 11.99
C TYR A 524 -8.91 -37.61 13.19
N THR A 525 -10.04 -38.30 13.04
CA THR A 525 -10.54 -39.29 14.01
C THR A 525 -10.89 -40.57 13.26
N TYR A 526 -10.23 -41.70 13.57
CA TYR A 526 -10.37 -42.94 12.81
C TYR A 526 -10.18 -44.22 13.63
N ASN A 527 -10.62 -45.36 13.10
CA ASN A 527 -10.44 -46.66 13.75
C ASN A 527 -8.95 -47.04 13.80
N LYS A 528 -8.42 -47.31 15.01
CA LYS A 528 -7.01 -47.64 15.27
C LYS A 528 -6.44 -48.77 14.41
N ASN A 529 -7.31 -49.63 13.87
CA ASN A 529 -6.94 -50.79 13.05
C ASN A 529 -6.80 -50.46 11.55
N VAL A 530 -6.97 -49.20 11.13
CA VAL A 530 -6.93 -48.76 9.72
C VAL A 530 -5.73 -47.85 9.48
N VAL A 531 -4.99 -48.09 8.39
CA VAL A 531 -3.92 -47.20 7.94
C VAL A 531 -4.50 -46.14 7.01
N LEU A 532 -4.38 -44.87 7.37
CA LEU A 532 -4.87 -43.76 6.53
C LEU A 532 -4.02 -43.58 5.26
N PRO A 533 -4.62 -43.47 4.06
CA PRO A 533 -3.90 -43.07 2.85
C PRO A 533 -3.34 -41.65 2.94
N GLY A 534 -2.25 -41.37 2.22
CA GLY A 534 -1.63 -40.04 2.17
C GLY A 534 -2.53 -38.98 1.53
N ARG A 535 -2.48 -37.75 2.05
CA ARG A 535 -3.42 -36.64 1.75
C ARG A 535 -2.82 -35.49 0.91
N ALA A 536 -1.68 -35.75 0.26
CA ALA A 536 -0.93 -34.74 -0.48
C ALA A 536 -1.71 -34.12 -1.65
N ASN A 537 -2.63 -34.86 -2.29
CA ASN A 537 -3.41 -34.33 -3.42
C ASN A 537 -4.53 -33.39 -2.93
N THR A 538 -5.13 -33.65 -1.77
CA THR A 538 -6.04 -32.71 -1.09
C THR A 538 -5.31 -31.41 -0.76
N GLN A 539 -4.12 -31.49 -0.15
CA GLN A 539 -3.30 -30.30 0.15
C GLN A 539 -2.92 -29.54 -1.14
N ALA A 540 -2.53 -30.25 -2.21
CA ALA A 540 -2.20 -29.64 -3.50
C ALA A 540 -3.41 -28.94 -4.16
N ALA A 541 -4.62 -29.49 -4.04
CA ALA A 541 -5.84 -28.90 -4.59
C ALA A 541 -6.18 -27.55 -3.93
N PHE A 542 -6.10 -27.46 -2.60
CA PHE A 542 -6.33 -26.21 -1.87
C PHE A 542 -5.19 -25.19 -2.03
N ASN A 543 -3.94 -25.64 -2.12
CA ASN A 543 -2.79 -24.77 -2.41
C ASN A 543 -2.94 -24.00 -3.75
N LYS A 544 -3.57 -24.60 -4.78
CA LYS A 544 -3.91 -23.89 -6.04
C LYS A 544 -4.89 -22.72 -5.83
N SER A 545 -5.76 -22.82 -4.83
CA SER A 545 -6.70 -21.76 -4.43
C SER A 545 -6.15 -20.86 -3.33
N PHE A 546 -4.84 -20.94 -3.05
CA PHE A 546 -4.14 -20.16 -2.01
C PHE A 546 -4.67 -20.40 -0.59
N ILE A 547 -5.11 -21.64 -0.33
CA ILE A 547 -5.54 -22.12 0.99
C ILE A 547 -4.55 -23.18 1.48
N GLU A 548 -3.88 -22.92 2.59
CA GLU A 548 -3.02 -23.88 3.28
C GLU A 548 -3.86 -24.77 4.22
N ILE A 549 -3.75 -26.10 4.04
CA ILE A 549 -4.22 -27.08 5.01
C ILE A 549 -3.09 -27.34 6.01
N LYS A 550 -3.40 -27.24 7.31
CA LYS A 550 -2.50 -27.66 8.39
C LYS A 550 -3.14 -28.77 9.21
N GLU A 551 -2.67 -30.00 9.00
CA GLU A 551 -3.09 -31.17 9.78
C GLU A 551 -2.60 -31.01 11.24
N VAL A 552 -3.53 -31.10 12.21
CA VAL A 552 -3.30 -30.96 13.66
C VAL A 552 -4.30 -31.82 14.42
N ASP A 553 -3.86 -32.46 15.51
CA ASP A 553 -4.61 -33.49 16.25
C ASP A 553 -4.94 -34.74 15.41
N GLU A 554 -4.64 -35.90 16.00
CA GLU A 554 -4.98 -37.20 15.43
C GLU A 554 -5.46 -38.11 16.55
N GLU A 555 -6.69 -38.60 16.45
CA GLU A 555 -7.36 -39.44 17.45
C GLU A 555 -7.69 -40.80 16.86
N GLN A 556 -7.29 -41.87 17.56
CA GLN A 556 -7.61 -43.24 17.19
C GLN A 556 -8.66 -43.82 18.14
N TYR A 557 -9.76 -44.35 17.60
CA TYR A 557 -10.79 -45.05 18.39
C TYR A 557 -10.69 -46.56 18.26
N ASP A 558 -11.15 -47.25 19.31
CA ASP A 558 -11.55 -48.66 19.26
C ASP A 558 -13.08 -48.73 19.22
N ALA A 559 -13.65 -49.47 18.28
CA ALA A 559 -15.09 -49.65 18.16
C ALA A 559 -15.72 -50.19 19.46
N ALA A 560 -15.01 -51.06 20.18
CA ALA A 560 -15.45 -51.64 21.45
C ALA A 560 -15.49 -50.63 22.62
N THR A 561 -14.86 -49.46 22.47
CA THR A 561 -14.81 -48.41 23.52
C THR A 561 -15.89 -47.34 23.40
N ILE A 562 -16.57 -47.23 22.25
CA ILE A 562 -17.61 -46.21 22.03
C ILE A 562 -18.99 -46.85 22.28
N PRO A 563 -19.76 -46.44 23.31
CA PRO A 563 -20.99 -47.13 23.70
C PRO A 563 -22.03 -47.26 22.58
N GLY A 564 -22.35 -48.52 22.25
CA GLY A 564 -23.34 -48.85 21.23
C GLY A 564 -22.94 -48.45 19.80
N LEU A 565 -21.66 -48.48 19.45
CA LEU A 565 -21.30 -48.82 18.07
C LEU A 565 -21.54 -50.31 17.84
N VAL A 566 -21.87 -50.67 16.59
CA VAL A 566 -22.04 -52.06 16.15
C VAL A 566 -21.01 -52.32 15.06
N GLU A 567 -20.26 -53.42 15.21
CA GLU A 567 -19.35 -53.90 14.17
C GLU A 567 -20.05 -54.91 13.26
N HIS A 568 -19.99 -54.66 11.96
CA HIS A 568 -20.54 -55.54 10.94
C HIS A 568 -19.39 -56.19 10.16
N GLU A 569 -19.65 -57.27 9.42
CA GLU A 569 -18.64 -57.90 8.56
C GLU A 569 -18.59 -57.20 7.21
N LEU A 570 -17.37 -56.88 6.74
CA LEU A 570 -17.13 -56.06 5.55
C LEU A 570 -17.86 -56.58 4.29
N TRP A 571 -18.03 -57.90 4.15
CA TRP A 571 -18.80 -58.50 3.05
C TRP A 571 -20.23 -57.95 2.92
N GLN A 572 -20.86 -57.47 3.99
CA GLN A 572 -22.20 -56.89 3.89
C GLN A 572 -22.22 -55.58 3.07
N PHE A 573 -21.09 -54.85 3.01
CA PHE A 573 -20.97 -53.56 2.32
C PHE A 573 -20.15 -53.61 1.01
N ASN A 574 -19.47 -54.71 0.73
CA ASN A 574 -18.64 -54.85 -0.49
C ASN A 574 -18.75 -56.21 -1.20
N MET A 575 -19.52 -57.16 -0.65
CA MET A 575 -19.75 -58.52 -1.18
C MET A 575 -18.47 -59.35 -1.41
N SER A 576 -17.33 -58.95 -0.84
CA SER A 576 -16.03 -59.58 -1.11
C SER A 576 -15.73 -60.83 -0.24
N GLY A 577 -16.74 -61.42 0.40
CA GLY A 577 -16.59 -62.53 1.37
C GLY A 577 -15.75 -62.22 2.61
N SER A 578 -15.30 -60.97 2.81
CA SER A 578 -14.41 -60.60 3.92
C SER A 578 -15.17 -60.51 5.25
N ARG A 579 -14.75 -61.33 6.22
CA ARG A 579 -15.26 -61.29 7.60
C ARG A 579 -14.54 -60.26 8.50
N ARG A 580 -13.71 -59.37 7.93
CA ARG A 580 -13.11 -58.26 8.67
C ARG A 580 -14.23 -57.43 9.31
N LYS A 581 -14.15 -57.18 10.61
CA LYS A 581 -15.06 -56.27 11.31
C LYS A 581 -14.80 -54.83 10.89
N VAL A 582 -15.89 -54.09 10.67
CA VAL A 582 -15.89 -52.68 10.28
C VAL A 582 -17.00 -51.94 11.00
N VAL A 583 -16.77 -50.66 11.31
CA VAL A 583 -17.81 -49.75 11.77
C VAL A 583 -18.39 -49.04 10.56
N CYS A 584 -19.70 -49.14 10.38
CA CYS A 584 -20.42 -48.23 9.50
C CYS A 584 -20.74 -46.94 10.26
N VAL A 585 -20.40 -45.80 9.67
CA VAL A 585 -20.70 -44.48 10.23
C VAL A 585 -21.75 -43.78 9.37
N GLY A 586 -22.70 -43.08 10.00
CA GLY A 586 -23.80 -42.38 9.32
C GLY A 586 -24.72 -41.69 10.33
N ASP A 587 -25.90 -41.24 9.92
CA ASP A 587 -26.90 -40.57 10.77
C ASP A 587 -27.14 -41.27 12.12
N ILE A 588 -27.14 -42.61 12.11
CA ILE A 588 -27.29 -43.47 13.30
C ILE A 588 -26.30 -43.22 14.44
N ASN A 589 -25.08 -42.75 14.14
CA ASN A 589 -23.98 -42.78 15.09
C ASN A 589 -22.90 -41.71 14.90
N LYS A 590 -22.93 -40.90 13.83
CA LYS A 590 -21.91 -39.86 13.57
C LYS A 590 -21.71 -38.90 14.74
N ALA A 591 -22.81 -38.52 15.40
CA ALA A 591 -22.80 -37.68 16.61
C ALA A 591 -21.99 -38.29 17.78
N LYS A 592 -21.79 -39.62 17.82
CA LYS A 592 -20.97 -40.29 18.85
C LYS A 592 -19.49 -39.93 18.71
N PHE A 593 -19.01 -39.52 17.54
CA PHE A 593 -17.62 -39.11 17.34
C PHE A 593 -17.38 -37.64 17.70
N ASN A 594 -18.42 -36.80 17.83
CA ASN A 594 -18.27 -35.37 18.12
C ASN A 594 -17.49 -35.10 19.42
N HIS A 595 -17.63 -35.96 20.44
CA HIS A 595 -16.89 -35.82 21.70
C HIS A 595 -15.36 -36.02 21.58
N MET A 596 -14.89 -36.60 20.46
CA MET A 596 -13.47 -36.77 20.16
C MET A 596 -12.87 -35.52 19.50
N TYR A 597 -13.70 -34.57 19.07
CA TYR A 597 -13.23 -33.30 18.52
C TYR A 597 -12.59 -32.45 19.63
N LYS A 598 -11.30 -32.19 19.52
CA LYS A 598 -10.61 -31.23 20.38
C LYS A 598 -10.99 -29.82 19.94
N ALA A 599 -11.61 -29.04 20.83
CA ALA A 599 -11.98 -27.65 20.57
C ALA A 599 -10.81 -26.84 19.97
N PRO A 600 -11.06 -25.91 19.02
CA PRO A 600 -10.02 -25.07 18.45
C PRO A 600 -9.32 -24.20 19.50
N THR A 601 -7.99 -24.21 19.49
CA THR A 601 -7.15 -23.27 20.24
C THR A 601 -6.84 -22.04 19.40
N ASP A 602 -6.30 -20.98 20.01
CA ASP A 602 -5.79 -19.82 19.26
C ASP A 602 -4.64 -20.15 18.30
N THR A 603 -3.96 -21.30 18.50
CA THR A 603 -2.97 -21.88 17.58
C THR A 603 -3.55 -22.77 16.47
N THR A 604 -4.81 -23.21 16.57
CA THR A 604 -5.42 -24.20 15.66
C THR A 604 -6.77 -23.79 15.07
N LYS A 605 -7.31 -22.62 15.41
CA LYS A 605 -8.50 -22.07 14.75
C LYS A 605 -8.17 -21.43 13.39
N PRO A 606 -9.07 -21.48 12.39
CA PRO A 606 -10.22 -22.38 12.31
C PRO A 606 -9.79 -23.86 12.12
N LYS A 607 -10.56 -24.81 12.67
CA LYS A 607 -10.31 -26.27 12.57
C LYS A 607 -11.57 -27.02 12.11
N SER A 608 -11.39 -28.07 11.32
CA SER A 608 -12.41 -29.05 10.99
C SER A 608 -12.10 -30.41 11.62
N HIS A 609 -13.11 -31.25 11.76
CA HIS A 609 -13.04 -32.62 12.26
C HIS A 609 -13.38 -33.60 11.14
N MET A 610 -12.40 -34.39 10.70
CA MET A 610 -12.58 -35.42 9.69
C MET A 610 -12.77 -36.77 10.38
N VAL A 611 -14.02 -37.24 10.47
CA VAL A 611 -14.34 -38.57 11.00
C VAL A 611 -14.20 -39.57 9.86
N MET A 612 -13.13 -40.36 9.89
CA MET A 612 -12.77 -41.28 8.82
C MET A 612 -13.20 -42.72 9.14
N CYS A 613 -13.99 -43.31 8.25
CA CYS A 613 -14.68 -44.59 8.47
C CYS A 613 -14.39 -45.61 7.36
N ASP A 614 -14.61 -46.89 7.62
CA ASP A 614 -14.49 -47.95 6.62
C ASP A 614 -15.57 -47.86 5.54
N VAL A 615 -16.81 -47.53 5.93
CA VAL A 615 -18.01 -47.49 5.08
C VAL A 615 -19.06 -46.52 5.65
N GLN A 616 -19.83 -45.86 4.78
CA GLN A 616 -20.92 -44.95 5.16
C GLN A 616 -22.25 -45.36 4.53
N TRP A 617 -23.26 -45.53 5.38
CA TRP A 617 -24.65 -45.86 5.06
C TRP A 617 -25.56 -45.26 6.15
N ASP A 618 -26.72 -44.73 5.77
CA ASP A 618 -27.66 -44.11 6.70
C ASP A 618 -28.91 -44.98 6.88
N SER A 619 -29.38 -45.17 8.11
CA SER A 619 -30.52 -46.05 8.39
C SER A 619 -31.80 -45.56 7.72
N ALA A 620 -32.54 -46.48 7.12
CA ALA A 620 -33.82 -46.22 6.46
C ALA A 620 -34.82 -47.34 6.79
N VAL A 621 -36.10 -47.06 6.58
CA VAL A 621 -37.13 -48.12 6.45
C VAL A 621 -37.38 -48.30 4.96
N GLY A 622 -37.34 -49.54 4.49
CA GLY A 622 -37.59 -49.85 3.09
C GLY A 622 -39.08 -49.72 2.71
N PRO A 623 -39.39 -49.66 1.40
CA PRO A 623 -40.76 -49.63 0.92
C PRO A 623 -41.46 -50.96 1.15
N ASP A 624 -42.76 -50.91 1.39
CA ASP A 624 -43.63 -52.08 1.38
C ASP A 624 -43.62 -52.71 -0.03
N ARG A 625 -43.30 -54.00 -0.14
CA ARG A 625 -43.17 -54.71 -1.42
C ARG A 625 -43.72 -56.13 -1.36
N ASP A 626 -44.49 -56.51 -2.37
CA ASP A 626 -44.95 -57.88 -2.58
C ASP A 626 -43.95 -58.69 -3.42
N TYR A 627 -43.68 -59.92 -2.99
CA TYR A 627 -42.84 -60.90 -3.66
C TYR A 627 -43.58 -62.22 -3.85
N PHE A 628 -43.35 -62.88 -4.99
CA PHE A 628 -44.05 -64.11 -5.38
C PHE A 628 -43.11 -65.32 -5.25
N LEU A 629 -43.43 -66.21 -4.32
CA LEU A 629 -42.66 -67.42 -4.04
C LEU A 629 -43.26 -68.61 -4.79
N THR A 630 -42.45 -69.27 -5.60
CA THR A 630 -42.79 -70.51 -6.33
C THR A 630 -42.21 -71.77 -5.67
N SER A 631 -41.65 -71.63 -4.46
CA SER A 631 -41.28 -72.67 -3.50
C SER A 631 -41.36 -72.06 -2.08
N ASN A 632 -41.17 -72.83 -0.99
CA ASN A 632 -41.18 -72.29 0.38
C ASN A 632 -40.07 -71.28 0.67
N THR A 633 -39.02 -71.22 -0.16
CA THR A 633 -37.93 -70.25 -0.06
C THR A 633 -37.76 -69.51 -1.39
N GLY A 634 -37.43 -68.22 -1.33
CA GLY A 634 -37.05 -67.41 -2.49
C GLY A 634 -35.96 -66.39 -2.12
N VAL A 635 -35.17 -65.98 -3.12
CA VAL A 635 -34.14 -64.95 -2.98
C VAL A 635 -34.59 -63.71 -3.76
N PHE A 636 -34.59 -62.55 -3.10
CA PHE A 636 -35.21 -61.33 -3.62
C PHE A 636 -34.31 -60.12 -3.44
N GLY A 637 -34.23 -59.28 -4.49
CA GLY A 637 -33.65 -57.95 -4.38
C GLY A 637 -34.63 -56.97 -3.75
N TYR A 638 -34.36 -56.56 -2.52
CA TYR A 638 -35.12 -55.53 -1.81
C TYR A 638 -34.61 -54.14 -2.16
N LYS A 639 -35.31 -53.48 -3.09
CA LYS A 639 -34.93 -52.18 -3.67
C LYS A 639 -35.74 -51.03 -3.07
N ASN A 640 -35.22 -49.81 -3.11
CA ASN A 640 -35.96 -48.62 -2.64
C ASN A 640 -37.20 -48.31 -3.50
N ALA A 641 -37.96 -47.27 -3.14
CA ALA A 641 -39.19 -46.89 -3.83
C ALA A 641 -38.98 -46.60 -5.34
N ALA A 642 -37.81 -46.09 -5.73
CA ALA A 642 -37.43 -45.85 -7.11
C ALA A 642 -36.97 -47.11 -7.88
N GLY A 643 -36.93 -48.28 -7.22
CA GLY A 643 -36.55 -49.55 -7.85
C GLY A 643 -35.06 -49.70 -8.15
N ASN A 644 -34.19 -48.90 -7.51
CA ASN A 644 -32.74 -48.98 -7.67
C ASN A 644 -32.04 -49.55 -6.42
N ASP A 645 -30.76 -49.85 -6.57
CA ASP A 645 -29.96 -50.63 -5.62
C ASP A 645 -29.24 -49.79 -4.55
N TYR A 646 -29.61 -48.51 -4.39
CA TYR A 646 -29.19 -47.66 -3.26
C TYR A 646 -29.95 -47.99 -1.95
N LEU A 647 -30.24 -49.26 -1.73
CA LEU A 647 -30.86 -49.79 -0.51
C LEU A 647 -30.16 -51.09 -0.12
N GLY A 648 -29.66 -51.15 1.11
CA GLY A 648 -29.05 -52.33 1.69
C GLY A 648 -29.85 -52.86 2.88
N VAL A 649 -29.90 -54.19 3.02
CA VAL A 649 -30.38 -54.86 4.25
C VAL A 649 -29.16 -55.45 4.95
N PHE A 650 -29.12 -55.38 6.27
CA PHE A 650 -27.94 -55.69 7.09
C PHE A 650 -28.34 -56.56 8.29
N ASP A 651 -27.44 -57.44 8.72
CA ASP A 651 -27.63 -58.34 9.86
C ASP A 651 -26.44 -58.20 10.85
N PRO A 652 -26.66 -57.61 12.05
CA PRO A 652 -27.89 -56.94 12.47
C PRO A 652 -28.18 -55.67 11.65
N PRO A 653 -29.38 -55.07 11.74
CA PRO A 653 -29.68 -53.77 11.14
C PRO A 653 -28.75 -52.67 11.68
N LEU A 654 -28.43 -51.67 10.85
CA LEU A 654 -27.45 -50.63 11.24
C LEU A 654 -27.95 -49.73 12.39
N ALA A 655 -29.27 -49.57 12.54
CA ALA A 655 -29.90 -48.88 13.68
C ALA A 655 -30.09 -49.78 14.93
N GLY A 656 -29.73 -51.06 14.84
CA GLY A 656 -30.11 -52.11 15.79
C GLY A 656 -31.57 -52.56 15.65
N GLY A 657 -31.98 -53.51 16.50
CA GLY A 657 -33.31 -54.10 16.47
C GLY A 657 -33.48 -55.20 15.42
N SER A 658 -34.73 -55.41 14.99
CA SER A 658 -35.14 -56.46 14.03
C SER A 658 -34.94 -56.04 12.57
N ILE A 659 -34.63 -57.02 11.71
CA ILE A 659 -34.53 -56.84 10.24
C ILE A 659 -35.92 -56.58 9.66
N VAL A 660 -36.92 -57.32 10.13
CA VAL A 660 -38.32 -57.11 9.77
C VAL A 660 -38.91 -55.99 10.62
N VAL A 661 -39.65 -55.06 10.00
CA VAL A 661 -40.41 -54.05 10.76
C VAL A 661 -41.58 -54.75 11.47
N PRO A 662 -41.70 -54.66 12.82
CA PRO A 662 -42.68 -55.44 13.57
C PRO A 662 -44.13 -55.19 13.14
N GLY A 663 -44.87 -56.28 12.90
CA GLY A 663 -46.29 -56.24 12.56
C GLY A 663 -46.63 -55.77 11.13
N SER A 664 -45.64 -55.54 10.25
CA SER A 664 -45.87 -55.03 8.89
C SER A 664 -45.29 -55.89 7.76
N SER A 665 -44.94 -57.15 8.03
CA SER A 665 -44.57 -58.12 6.98
C SER A 665 -45.35 -59.43 7.19
N THR A 666 -45.93 -59.95 6.10
CA THR A 666 -46.86 -61.09 6.13
C THR A 666 -46.70 -61.97 4.90
N TRP A 667 -47.24 -63.17 4.94
CA TRP A 667 -47.36 -64.05 3.78
C TRP A 667 -48.77 -64.60 3.65
N SER A 668 -49.16 -64.90 2.41
CA SER A 668 -50.40 -65.59 2.07
C SER A 668 -50.19 -66.56 0.91
N TRP A 669 -50.95 -67.66 0.89
CA TRP A 669 -50.87 -68.70 -0.14
C TRP A 669 -52.21 -69.39 -0.30
N SER A 670 -52.71 -69.48 -1.54
CA SER A 670 -53.92 -70.25 -1.86
C SER A 670 -53.55 -71.69 -2.21
N ASP A 671 -54.12 -72.66 -1.49
CA ASP A 671 -54.00 -74.07 -1.88
C ASP A 671 -54.84 -74.42 -3.12
N ALA A 672 -54.72 -75.65 -3.60
CA ALA A 672 -55.43 -76.12 -4.79
C ALA A 672 -56.97 -76.22 -4.64
N ALA A 673 -57.51 -76.06 -3.42
CA ALA A 673 -58.94 -75.94 -3.16
C ALA A 673 -59.40 -74.46 -3.06
N GLY A 674 -58.51 -73.49 -3.32
CA GLY A 674 -58.78 -72.06 -3.24
C GLY A 674 -58.78 -71.52 -1.81
N LYS A 675 -58.30 -72.30 -0.82
CA LYS A 675 -58.27 -71.89 0.58
C LYS A 675 -56.97 -71.13 0.88
N VAL A 676 -57.12 -69.90 1.38
CA VAL A 676 -56.00 -69.03 1.73
C VAL A 676 -55.44 -69.42 3.09
N HIS A 677 -54.15 -69.75 3.13
CA HIS A 677 -53.31 -69.86 4.32
C HIS A 677 -52.48 -68.59 4.44
N GLN A 678 -52.22 -68.11 5.65
CA GLN A 678 -51.49 -66.87 5.89
C GLN A 678 -50.78 -66.84 7.24
N GLY A 679 -49.81 -65.94 7.40
CA GLY A 679 -49.12 -65.69 8.67
C GLY A 679 -48.21 -64.47 8.61
N GLU A 680 -47.54 -64.18 9.72
CA GLU A 680 -46.54 -63.12 9.80
C GLU A 680 -45.19 -63.58 9.23
N ILE A 681 -44.36 -62.60 8.86
CA ILE A 681 -42.93 -62.76 8.57
C ILE A 681 -42.16 -62.13 9.72
N THR A 682 -41.11 -62.80 10.19
CA THR A 682 -40.24 -62.37 11.30
C THR A 682 -38.77 -62.47 10.90
N ASP A 683 -37.84 -62.00 11.73
CA ASP A 683 -36.39 -62.14 11.46
C ASP A 683 -35.98 -63.59 11.20
N ALA A 684 -36.63 -64.57 11.86
CA ALA A 684 -36.38 -66.00 11.66
C ALA A 684 -36.78 -66.52 10.26
N ASN A 685 -37.51 -65.72 9.48
CA ASN A 685 -37.87 -66.00 8.09
C ASN A 685 -36.93 -65.34 7.07
N ILE A 686 -36.00 -64.48 7.51
CA ILE A 686 -35.09 -63.70 6.66
C ILE A 686 -33.65 -64.19 6.88
N ALA A 687 -32.91 -64.43 5.81
CA ALA A 687 -31.48 -64.74 5.89
C ALA A 687 -30.66 -63.91 4.91
N ILE A 688 -29.61 -63.24 5.42
CA ILE A 688 -28.67 -62.48 4.60
C ILE A 688 -27.43 -63.33 4.35
N LYS A 689 -27.17 -63.68 3.09
CA LYS A 689 -26.07 -64.60 2.73
C LYS A 689 -24.79 -63.85 2.40
N ILE A 690 -23.65 -64.42 2.80
CA ILE A 690 -22.30 -63.97 2.40
C ILE A 690 -22.04 -64.09 0.89
N THR A 691 -22.85 -64.88 0.18
CA THR A 691 -22.80 -65.11 -1.28
C THR A 691 -23.67 -64.14 -2.08
N ARG A 692 -24.27 -63.12 -1.45
CA ARG A 692 -25.24 -62.23 -2.10
C ARG A 692 -24.63 -61.37 -3.20
N ALA A 693 -25.40 -61.14 -4.27
CA ALA A 693 -24.99 -60.32 -5.41
C ALA A 693 -25.35 -58.83 -5.28
N PHE A 694 -26.25 -58.46 -4.37
CA PHE A 694 -26.69 -57.07 -4.14
C PHE A 694 -26.87 -56.75 -2.65
N TYR A 695 -26.73 -55.46 -2.27
CA TYR A 695 -26.88 -55.01 -0.88
C TYR A 695 -28.28 -55.25 -0.30
N GLY A 696 -29.32 -55.15 -1.14
CA GLY A 696 -30.71 -55.41 -0.77
C GLY A 696 -31.12 -56.88 -0.89
N GLU A 697 -30.22 -57.79 -1.26
CA GLU A 697 -30.58 -59.18 -1.47
C GLU A 697 -30.82 -59.91 -0.13
N VAL A 698 -32.00 -60.54 -0.03
CA VAL A 698 -32.47 -61.32 1.12
C VAL A 698 -33.02 -62.68 0.65
N GLU A 699 -32.69 -63.74 1.37
CA GLU A 699 -33.40 -65.02 1.29
C GLU A 699 -34.58 -64.99 2.25
N VAL A 700 -35.76 -65.41 1.78
CA VAL A 700 -37.03 -65.34 2.51
C VAL A 700 -37.66 -66.73 2.52
N THR A 701 -37.91 -67.28 3.71
CA THR A 701 -38.47 -68.63 3.90
C THR A 701 -39.78 -68.57 4.67
N ILE A 702 -40.87 -68.97 4.02
CA ILE A 702 -42.18 -69.16 4.66
C ILE A 702 -42.27 -70.55 5.31
N PRO A 703 -43.17 -70.77 6.29
CA PRO A 703 -43.33 -72.07 6.92
C PRO A 703 -43.58 -73.22 5.92
N ALA A 704 -43.09 -74.42 6.25
CA ALA A 704 -43.38 -75.63 5.47
C ALA A 704 -44.80 -76.19 5.72
N VAL A 705 -45.43 -75.79 6.82
CA VAL A 705 -46.79 -76.19 7.20
C VAL A 705 -47.58 -75.00 7.75
N CYS A 706 -48.90 -75.01 7.55
CA CYS A 706 -49.81 -73.98 8.00
C CYS A 706 -49.76 -73.82 9.54
N PRO A 707 -49.51 -72.61 10.07
CA PRO A 707 -49.27 -72.41 11.49
C PRO A 707 -50.54 -72.56 12.34
N ILE A 708 -50.34 -72.98 13.59
CA ILE A 708 -51.38 -72.95 14.63
C ILE A 708 -51.79 -71.49 14.84
N GLY A 709 -53.08 -71.19 14.66
CA GLY A 709 -53.63 -69.83 14.69
C GLY A 709 -53.91 -69.21 13.33
N CYS A 710 -53.58 -69.87 12.21
CA CYS A 710 -53.97 -69.39 10.89
C CYS A 710 -55.51 -69.26 10.75
N SER A 711 -55.97 -68.14 10.19
CA SER A 711 -57.40 -67.83 9.94
C SER A 711 -58.13 -68.86 9.08
N CYS A 712 -57.40 -69.68 8.34
CA CYS A 712 -57.96 -70.78 7.55
C CYS A 712 -58.51 -71.94 8.39
N GLY A 713 -58.14 -72.03 9.68
CA GLY A 713 -58.62 -73.08 10.60
C GLY A 713 -58.13 -74.49 10.29
N ALA A 714 -57.07 -74.65 9.49
CA ALA A 714 -56.46 -75.95 9.15
C ALA A 714 -54.93 -75.94 9.36
N PRO A 715 -54.47 -75.91 10.62
CA PRO A 715 -53.04 -76.02 10.93
C PRO A 715 -52.47 -77.37 10.49
N GLY A 716 -51.18 -77.40 10.16
CA GLY A 716 -50.48 -78.61 9.72
C GLY A 716 -50.65 -78.99 8.25
N VAL A 717 -51.50 -78.29 7.47
CA VAL A 717 -51.54 -78.43 6.00
C VAL A 717 -50.17 -78.06 5.42
N ALA A 718 -49.60 -78.93 4.59
CA ALA A 718 -48.33 -78.65 3.90
C ALA A 718 -48.47 -77.42 2.98
N ILE A 719 -47.62 -76.43 3.18
CA ILE A 719 -47.52 -75.27 2.30
C ILE A 719 -46.54 -75.66 1.20
N THR A 720 -46.98 -75.71 -0.05
CA THR A 720 -46.12 -76.04 -1.19
C THR A 720 -46.40 -75.06 -2.34
N PRO A 721 -45.76 -73.88 -2.33
CA PRO A 721 -45.93 -72.90 -3.39
C PRO A 721 -45.40 -73.45 -4.72
N THR A 722 -45.99 -73.00 -5.83
CA THR A 722 -45.64 -73.41 -7.19
C THR A 722 -45.77 -72.24 -8.16
N ALA A 723 -45.42 -72.43 -9.43
CA ALA A 723 -45.67 -71.41 -10.46
C ALA A 723 -47.17 -71.15 -10.73
N ALA A 724 -48.05 -72.12 -10.45
CA ALA A 724 -49.50 -71.96 -10.60
C ALA A 724 -50.14 -71.34 -9.34
N ASN A 725 -49.77 -71.86 -8.17
CA ASN A 725 -50.23 -71.38 -6.86
C ASN A 725 -49.02 -70.84 -6.08
N SER A 726 -48.60 -69.62 -6.41
CA SER A 726 -47.50 -68.94 -5.71
C SER A 726 -47.95 -68.38 -4.36
N ALA A 727 -47.02 -68.23 -3.43
CA ALA A 727 -47.26 -67.53 -2.17
C ALA A 727 -46.86 -66.06 -2.33
N VAL A 728 -47.73 -65.14 -1.90
CA VAL A 728 -47.47 -63.71 -1.88
C VAL A 728 -46.88 -63.35 -0.52
N VAL A 729 -45.68 -62.79 -0.51
CA VAL A 729 -44.97 -62.35 0.70
C VAL A 729 -44.82 -60.84 0.65
N HIS A 730 -45.49 -60.15 1.58
CA HIS A 730 -45.44 -58.71 1.77
C HIS A 730 -44.29 -58.37 2.75
N LEU A 731 -43.33 -57.56 2.31
CA LEU A 731 -42.14 -57.22 3.09
C LEU A 731 -41.99 -55.71 3.30
N LYS A 732 -41.73 -55.35 4.56
CA LYS A 732 -41.23 -54.06 4.99
C LYS A 732 -40.06 -54.30 5.96
N LEU A 733 -38.85 -53.95 5.53
CA LEU A 733 -37.61 -54.25 6.27
C LEU A 733 -36.93 -52.96 6.76
N ASN A 734 -36.28 -53.04 7.91
CA ASN A 734 -35.27 -52.08 8.34
C ASN A 734 -34.03 -52.24 7.46
N ALA A 735 -33.54 -51.13 6.92
CA ALA A 735 -32.58 -51.07 5.84
C ALA A 735 -31.61 -49.90 6.04
N ALA A 736 -30.78 -49.62 5.05
CA ALA A 736 -30.00 -48.39 4.97
C ALA A 736 -29.85 -47.92 3.52
N THR A 737 -29.70 -46.61 3.32
CA THR A 737 -29.37 -45.99 2.04
C THR A 737 -27.87 -45.74 1.92
N GLY A 738 -27.35 -45.82 0.70
CA GLY A 738 -25.91 -45.81 0.41
C GLY A 738 -25.57 -46.76 -0.75
N PRO A 739 -24.28 -47.09 -0.96
CA PRO A 739 -23.13 -46.62 -0.19
C PRO A 739 -22.79 -45.16 -0.51
N TRP A 740 -22.52 -44.37 0.53
CA TRP A 740 -22.03 -43.00 0.39
C TRP A 740 -20.49 -42.97 0.38
N ALA A 741 -19.91 -41.83 -0.03
CA ALA A 741 -18.46 -41.62 -0.05
C ALA A 741 -17.97 -40.69 1.07
N GLY A 742 -18.84 -39.80 1.54
CA GLY A 742 -18.57 -38.81 2.57
C GLY A 742 -19.85 -38.08 2.95
N GLU A 743 -19.73 -37.16 3.90
CA GLU A 743 -20.75 -36.17 4.22
C GLU A 743 -20.06 -34.90 4.72
N SER A 744 -20.38 -33.75 4.12
CA SER A 744 -19.94 -32.45 4.61
C SER A 744 -20.69 -32.00 5.85
N GLY A 745 -19.97 -31.49 6.85
CA GLY A 745 -20.56 -30.73 7.94
C GLY A 745 -21.27 -29.45 7.47
N LEU A 746 -21.99 -28.82 8.39
CA LEU A 746 -22.63 -27.52 8.17
C LEU A 746 -21.79 -26.39 8.81
N PRO A 747 -21.99 -25.12 8.45
CA PRO A 747 -21.41 -24.01 9.21
C PRO A 747 -21.83 -24.08 10.69
N GLY A 748 -20.87 -23.96 11.60
CA GLY A 748 -21.08 -24.20 13.04
C GLY A 748 -21.18 -25.67 13.44
N TYR A 749 -21.00 -26.61 12.50
CA TYR A 749 -20.94 -28.05 12.74
C TYR A 749 -19.73 -28.63 11.99
N PRO A 750 -18.50 -28.48 12.52
CA PRO A 750 -17.24 -28.62 11.79
C PRO A 750 -16.86 -30.07 11.42
N HIS A 751 -17.79 -31.02 11.50
CA HIS A 751 -17.58 -32.44 11.37
C HIS A 751 -17.98 -32.96 9.97
N CYS A 752 -17.03 -33.52 9.23
CA CYS A 752 -17.31 -34.23 7.98
C CYS A 752 -17.07 -35.74 8.16
N LEU A 753 -17.91 -36.57 7.54
CA LEU A 753 -17.66 -38.00 7.35
C LEU A 753 -16.83 -38.22 6.09
N ILE A 754 -15.84 -39.11 6.15
CA ILE A 754 -15.00 -39.48 5.00
C ILE A 754 -14.86 -41.01 4.96
N VAL A 755 -15.26 -41.64 3.85
CA VAL A 755 -15.00 -43.08 3.65
C VAL A 755 -13.56 -43.29 3.18
N ILE A 756 -12.81 -44.11 3.92
CA ILE A 756 -11.41 -44.44 3.65
C ILE A 756 -11.34 -45.32 2.40
N ASN A 757 -10.75 -44.80 1.32
CA ASN A 757 -10.68 -45.49 0.04
C ASN A 757 -9.22 -45.88 -0.31
N PRO A 758 -8.93 -47.14 -0.69
CA PRO A 758 -7.58 -47.55 -1.09
C PRO A 758 -7.13 -46.89 -2.41
N ASN A 759 -8.06 -46.41 -3.24
CA ASN A 759 -7.70 -45.51 -4.34
C ASN A 759 -7.44 -44.11 -3.76
N ILE A 760 -6.15 -43.80 -3.58
CA ILE A 760 -5.66 -42.53 -3.02
C ILE A 760 -6.26 -41.29 -3.72
N ASN A 761 -6.46 -41.34 -5.04
CA ASN A 761 -7.03 -40.23 -5.81
C ASN A 761 -8.52 -40.03 -5.50
N ARG A 762 -9.28 -41.11 -5.30
CA ARG A 762 -10.68 -41.05 -4.86
C ARG A 762 -10.80 -40.53 -3.43
N PHE A 763 -9.96 -41.03 -2.52
CA PHE A 763 -9.92 -40.59 -1.12
C PHE A 763 -9.58 -39.09 -0.99
N ASN A 764 -8.55 -38.63 -1.69
CA ASN A 764 -8.15 -37.21 -1.65
C ASN A 764 -9.22 -36.29 -2.28
N HIS A 765 -9.88 -36.76 -3.34
CA HIS A 765 -11.01 -36.05 -3.96
C HIS A 765 -12.18 -35.94 -2.98
N THR A 766 -12.60 -37.03 -2.32
CA THR A 766 -13.65 -37.00 -1.28
C THR A 766 -13.34 -35.98 -0.18
N ILE A 767 -12.13 -35.98 0.39
CA ILE A 767 -11.76 -34.99 1.42
C ILE A 767 -11.88 -33.55 0.88
N ALA A 768 -11.43 -33.30 -0.35
CA ALA A 768 -11.55 -31.96 -0.95
C ALA A 768 -12.98 -31.57 -1.33
N HIS A 769 -13.83 -32.55 -1.64
CA HIS A 769 -15.25 -32.40 -1.95
C HIS A 769 -16.07 -32.01 -0.71
N GLU A 770 -15.96 -32.78 0.38
CA GLU A 770 -16.71 -32.50 1.62
C GLU A 770 -16.26 -31.18 2.28
N ILE A 771 -14.96 -30.87 2.25
CA ILE A 771 -14.45 -29.56 2.70
C ILE A 771 -14.96 -28.44 1.77
N GLY A 772 -15.06 -28.70 0.46
CA GLY A 772 -15.63 -27.75 -0.49
C GLY A 772 -17.10 -27.45 -0.21
N HIS A 773 -17.92 -28.46 0.10
CA HIS A 773 -19.30 -28.24 0.55
C HIS A 773 -19.38 -27.48 1.88
N LEU A 774 -18.53 -27.79 2.86
CA LEU A 774 -18.44 -27.06 4.13
C LEU A 774 -18.05 -25.58 3.92
N PHE A 775 -17.17 -25.31 2.95
CA PHE A 775 -16.86 -23.94 2.49
C PHE A 775 -17.98 -23.29 1.67
N LYS A 776 -19.06 -24.01 1.34
CA LYS A 776 -20.11 -23.64 0.37
C LYS A 776 -19.57 -23.25 -1.00
N SER A 777 -18.61 -24.03 -1.51
CA SER A 777 -18.21 -24.02 -2.93
C SER A 777 -19.42 -24.22 -3.84
N VAL A 778 -19.32 -23.71 -5.08
CA VAL A 778 -20.41 -23.75 -6.06
C VAL A 778 -21.67 -23.08 -5.50
N ARG A 779 -21.56 -21.81 -5.11
CA ARG A 779 -22.64 -21.10 -4.42
C ARG A 779 -23.98 -21.15 -5.18
N GLU A 780 -25.05 -21.20 -4.41
CA GLU A 780 -26.43 -21.24 -4.90
C GLU A 780 -27.05 -19.84 -4.92
N ASP A 781 -26.52 -18.92 -4.09
CA ASP A 781 -26.89 -17.52 -4.02
C ASP A 781 -26.31 -16.74 -5.22
N LEU A 782 -27.19 -16.31 -6.12
CA LEU A 782 -26.84 -15.50 -7.28
C LEU A 782 -26.41 -14.08 -6.87
N GLY A 783 -25.48 -13.49 -7.60
CA GLY A 783 -25.06 -12.09 -7.42
C GLY A 783 -24.20 -11.80 -6.18
N TRP A 784 -23.58 -12.81 -5.56
CA TRP A 784 -22.73 -12.63 -4.37
C TRP A 784 -21.54 -11.70 -4.66
N HIS A 785 -21.63 -10.46 -4.17
CA HIS A 785 -20.54 -9.48 -4.02
C HIS A 785 -19.63 -9.31 -5.25
N GLY A 786 -20.24 -9.09 -6.42
CA GLY A 786 -19.51 -8.78 -7.65
C GLY A 786 -18.87 -10.00 -8.34
N MET A 787 -19.14 -11.23 -7.87
CA MET A 787 -18.80 -12.43 -8.62
C MET A 787 -19.92 -12.83 -9.60
N PRO A 788 -19.64 -13.02 -10.90
CA PRO A 788 -20.53 -13.68 -11.85
C PRO A 788 -20.87 -15.09 -11.39
N ASP A 789 -22.13 -15.48 -11.55
CA ASP A 789 -22.67 -16.76 -11.06
C ASP A 789 -21.99 -17.97 -11.69
N HIS A 790 -21.87 -19.05 -10.91
CA HIS A 790 -21.14 -20.25 -11.31
C HIS A 790 -21.91 -20.99 -12.43
N PRO A 791 -21.50 -20.93 -13.71
CA PRO A 791 -22.31 -21.38 -14.85
C PRO A 791 -22.53 -22.90 -14.87
N ASP A 792 -21.61 -23.63 -14.26
CA ASP A 792 -21.66 -25.07 -14.10
C ASP A 792 -22.35 -25.52 -12.79
N GLN A 793 -23.18 -24.69 -12.16
CA GLN A 793 -23.91 -25.09 -10.94
C GLN A 793 -25.08 -26.05 -11.27
N TYR A 794 -25.32 -27.01 -10.39
CA TYR A 794 -26.58 -27.77 -10.31
C TYR A 794 -26.82 -28.33 -8.90
N ARG A 795 -28.05 -28.82 -8.69
CA ARG A 795 -28.48 -29.63 -7.53
C ARG A 795 -29.12 -30.92 -8.04
N LYS A 796 -29.16 -31.97 -7.20
CA LYS A 796 -30.02 -33.17 -7.36
C LYS A 796 -30.04 -33.76 -8.77
N ARG A 797 -28.88 -34.30 -9.19
CA ARG A 797 -28.68 -35.11 -10.42
C ARG A 797 -27.58 -36.16 -10.20
N GLY A 798 -27.77 -36.99 -9.17
CA GLY A 798 -26.81 -38.03 -8.72
C GLY A 798 -26.19 -37.78 -7.34
N GLY A 799 -26.32 -36.58 -6.76
CA GLY A 799 -25.88 -36.27 -5.39
C GLY A 799 -26.71 -35.18 -4.71
N GLN A 800 -26.48 -35.00 -3.40
CA GLN A 800 -27.20 -34.05 -2.54
C GLN A 800 -26.39 -32.75 -2.33
N GLY A 801 -27.04 -31.58 -2.36
CA GLY A 801 -26.35 -30.29 -2.28
C GLY A 801 -25.91 -29.72 -3.63
N SER A 802 -25.11 -28.65 -3.59
CA SER A 802 -24.67 -27.88 -4.77
C SER A 802 -23.40 -28.43 -5.40
N HIS A 803 -23.42 -28.62 -6.72
CA HIS A 803 -22.39 -29.34 -7.46
C HIS A 803 -21.99 -28.64 -8.77
N CYS A 804 -20.76 -28.91 -9.21
CA CYS A 804 -20.16 -28.42 -10.44
C CYS A 804 -20.26 -29.45 -11.58
N LYS A 805 -20.93 -29.12 -12.68
CA LYS A 805 -21.07 -29.98 -13.88
C LYS A 805 -19.98 -29.76 -14.94
N LYS A 806 -18.83 -29.14 -14.57
CA LYS A 806 -17.72 -28.89 -15.50
C LYS A 806 -17.37 -30.17 -16.28
N ASP A 807 -17.44 -30.06 -17.60
CA ASP A 807 -17.23 -31.12 -18.61
C ASP A 807 -18.17 -32.34 -18.50
N ALA A 808 -19.17 -32.31 -17.61
CA ALA A 808 -20.12 -33.38 -17.38
C ALA A 808 -21.26 -33.36 -18.41
N ASN A 809 -21.73 -34.54 -18.78
CA ASN A 809 -22.79 -34.75 -19.77
C ASN A 809 -23.98 -35.48 -19.15
N GLU A 810 -25.20 -35.27 -19.64
CA GLU A 810 -26.36 -36.06 -19.16
C GLU A 810 -26.19 -37.54 -19.47
N ASP A 811 -26.60 -38.41 -18.55
CA ASP A 811 -26.78 -39.81 -18.87
C ASP A 811 -28.02 -40.04 -19.74
N ALA A 812 -27.99 -41.11 -20.53
CA ALA A 812 -29.07 -41.49 -21.45
C ALA A 812 -30.02 -42.55 -20.85
N ALA A 813 -29.58 -43.26 -19.81
CA ALA A 813 -30.29 -44.35 -19.15
C ALA A 813 -30.46 -44.12 -17.64
N GLU A 814 -29.48 -43.50 -16.98
CA GLU A 814 -29.51 -43.31 -15.51
C GLU A 814 -30.26 -42.04 -15.09
N VAL A 815 -31.22 -42.23 -14.17
CA VAL A 815 -31.98 -41.17 -13.49
C VAL A 815 -31.71 -41.18 -12.00
N ASP A 816 -31.88 -40.02 -11.35
CA ASP A 816 -31.78 -39.86 -9.91
C ASP A 816 -33.05 -40.32 -9.18
N GLN A 817 -33.05 -40.20 -7.84
CA GLN A 817 -34.19 -40.55 -6.98
C GLN A 817 -35.49 -39.74 -7.25
N LEU A 818 -35.45 -38.73 -8.12
CA LEU A 818 -36.60 -37.92 -8.54
C LEU A 818 -36.94 -38.10 -10.03
N GLY A 819 -36.26 -39.00 -10.74
CA GLY A 819 -36.46 -39.24 -12.17
C GLY A 819 -35.73 -38.27 -13.10
N ASN A 820 -34.88 -37.37 -12.59
CA ASN A 820 -34.05 -36.50 -13.42
C ASN A 820 -32.87 -37.29 -13.96
N LYS A 821 -32.50 -37.11 -15.23
CA LYS A 821 -31.24 -37.66 -15.75
C LYS A 821 -30.05 -37.23 -14.89
N GLN A 822 -29.22 -38.20 -14.52
CA GLN A 822 -27.97 -37.93 -13.82
C GLN A 822 -26.96 -37.26 -14.76
N TYR A 823 -25.92 -36.65 -14.20
CA TYR A 823 -24.73 -36.29 -14.96
C TYR A 823 -23.69 -37.41 -14.89
N LYS A 824 -22.80 -37.49 -15.89
CA LYS A 824 -21.60 -38.34 -15.90
C LYS A 824 -20.37 -37.59 -16.40
N ASN A 825 -19.19 -38.13 -16.07
CA ASN A 825 -17.87 -37.70 -16.56
C ASN A 825 -17.42 -36.28 -16.14
N GLY A 826 -17.96 -35.72 -15.06
CA GLY A 826 -17.53 -34.41 -14.57
C GLY A 826 -16.11 -34.38 -14.01
N THR A 827 -15.40 -33.28 -14.26
CA THR A 827 -13.95 -33.16 -14.02
C THR A 827 -13.57 -32.38 -12.75
N CYS A 828 -14.46 -31.57 -12.19
CA CYS A 828 -14.18 -30.77 -10.99
C CYS A 828 -14.22 -31.61 -9.70
N ILE A 829 -13.46 -31.25 -8.66
CA ILE A 829 -13.62 -31.76 -7.28
C ILE A 829 -15.07 -31.62 -6.79
N MET A 830 -15.77 -30.54 -7.13
CA MET A 830 -17.16 -30.32 -6.71
C MET A 830 -18.20 -31.07 -7.56
N TYR A 831 -17.80 -32.09 -8.31
CA TYR A 831 -18.70 -32.97 -9.06
C TYR A 831 -19.21 -34.12 -8.17
N HIS A 832 -20.48 -34.51 -8.28
CA HIS A 832 -21.17 -35.36 -7.29
C HIS A 832 -20.65 -36.80 -7.12
N MET A 833 -19.78 -37.28 -8.02
CA MET A 833 -19.04 -38.52 -7.82
C MET A 833 -17.56 -38.21 -7.69
N ALA A 834 -16.89 -38.91 -6.77
CA ALA A 834 -15.45 -38.85 -6.62
C ALA A 834 -14.72 -39.52 -7.80
N THR A 835 -14.63 -38.81 -8.93
CA THR A 835 -14.01 -39.25 -10.19
C THR A 835 -12.48 -39.33 -10.12
N GLY A 836 -11.88 -38.88 -9.01
CA GLY A 836 -10.44 -38.97 -8.75
C GLY A 836 -9.60 -37.87 -9.40
N ASN A 837 -10.19 -36.95 -10.17
CA ASN A 837 -9.50 -35.73 -10.55
C ASN A 837 -9.35 -34.82 -9.31
N ASN A 838 -8.13 -34.40 -8.99
CA ASN A 838 -7.82 -33.62 -7.79
C ASN A 838 -7.58 -32.14 -8.15
N ALA A 839 -8.57 -31.53 -8.81
CA ALA A 839 -8.58 -30.11 -9.16
C ALA A 839 -9.99 -29.49 -9.07
N PHE A 840 -10.07 -28.30 -8.48
CA PHE A 840 -11.21 -27.40 -8.68
C PHE A 840 -11.14 -26.82 -10.09
N CYS A 841 -12.29 -26.66 -10.77
CA CYS A 841 -12.36 -25.93 -12.04
C CYS A 841 -12.30 -24.41 -11.81
N ASP A 842 -12.27 -23.65 -12.90
CA ASP A 842 -12.12 -22.19 -12.94
C ASP A 842 -13.04 -21.46 -11.94
N ASN A 843 -14.33 -21.79 -12.01
CA ASN A 843 -15.36 -21.17 -11.21
C ASN A 843 -15.24 -21.56 -9.73
N CYS A 844 -14.92 -22.84 -9.43
CA CYS A 844 -14.72 -23.32 -8.06
C CYS A 844 -13.45 -22.75 -7.42
N SER A 845 -12.36 -22.66 -8.19
CA SER A 845 -11.08 -22.04 -7.81
C SER A 845 -11.29 -20.56 -7.44
N ALA A 846 -11.99 -19.80 -8.30
CA ALA A 846 -12.36 -18.42 -8.05
C ALA A 846 -13.21 -18.24 -6.77
N ASP A 847 -14.26 -19.05 -6.59
CA ASP A 847 -15.09 -19.03 -5.38
C ASP A 847 -14.24 -19.25 -4.11
N MET A 848 -13.34 -20.23 -4.11
CA MET A 848 -12.44 -20.52 -2.97
C MET A 848 -11.40 -19.42 -2.71
N ARG A 849 -10.87 -18.79 -3.76
CA ARG A 849 -9.91 -17.68 -3.64
C ARG A 849 -10.50 -16.45 -2.97
N VAL A 850 -11.81 -16.21 -3.01
CA VAL A 850 -12.43 -15.07 -2.30
C VAL A 850 -13.28 -15.49 -1.09
N ARG A 851 -13.54 -16.78 -0.87
CA ARG A 851 -14.35 -17.26 0.25
C ARG A 851 -13.83 -16.76 1.59
N ASP A 852 -14.70 -16.33 2.48
CA ASP A 852 -14.31 -16.16 3.87
C ASP A 852 -14.48 -17.48 4.62
N ILE A 853 -13.37 -17.99 5.18
CA ILE A 853 -13.35 -19.26 5.93
C ILE A 853 -13.06 -19.05 7.42
N SER A 854 -13.04 -17.81 7.89
CA SER A 854 -12.67 -17.45 9.27
C SER A 854 -13.66 -17.97 10.31
N ASP A 855 -14.95 -17.98 9.92
CA ASP A 855 -16.08 -18.14 10.84
C ASP A 855 -16.93 -19.39 10.51
N ILE A 856 -16.54 -20.19 9.51
CA ILE A 856 -17.28 -21.39 9.06
C ILE A 856 -17.31 -22.49 10.15
N PHE A 857 -16.31 -22.50 11.02
CA PHE A 857 -16.09 -23.51 12.06
C PHE A 857 -16.29 -22.95 13.47
N LYS A 858 -17.14 -21.93 13.63
CA LYS A 858 -17.51 -21.35 14.91
C LYS A 858 -18.94 -21.72 15.25
N ASP A 859 -19.13 -22.19 16.48
CA ASP A 859 -20.43 -22.44 17.11
C ASP A 859 -21.21 -21.12 17.35
#